data_AF-A0A7K1HFG2-F1
#
_entry.id   AF-A0A7K1HFG2-F1
#
_cell.length_a   1.000
_cell.length_b   1.000
_cell.length_c   1.000
_cell.angle_alpha   90.00
_cell.angle_beta   90.00
_cell.angle_gamma   90.00
#
_symmetry.space_group_name_H-M   'P 1'
#
loop_
_entity.id
_entity.type
_entity.pdbx_description
1 polymer ?
#
loop_
_entity_poly.entity_id
_entity_poly.type
_entity_poly.pdbx_seq_one_letter_code
_entity_poly.pdbx_strand_id
1 'polypeptide(L)'
;MKQLIIYITIIVLTSSCSPDKGNRLEYALRFAENNRGELEKVLDHYYDNPEKQAAARFLIENMPYHYGYKSWQQDTIKQILADAVKRKSVYGEDLLIIDKKHLDKWSSYSHYNGEKIYDSKIITADYLIENIDLSFEVWKKYPWNKHLSFDDFCEFILPYRIANEPLSNWRKKYYEHYIPKLDSLYKGTDVIDACSAVNLVLKKEWFYYNTNFSLSHLGGDYLFTTRVGYCRDACDVVTYAMRSVGIPITTDYYIYSPDLRTWHCWNVVRDTTGQCYPFWYTKDEIARSVTNDGRRKGKAYRDCYGIQNGRFRKWAADNAVLPFFRNCFVKDVTDNYSGSNEISLPIAVSGCKYAYLGVFKNGSWEPVDIAQIEKGHAIFKNIEPDIVFQLLYSKNGNIETYDYPFVYDKQRIIYFKPDTTQQETACLKRKYPFQEYLFKYLNRNTIGATIEGSNSPVSGIKHLLYRFTDTLLTNRKAISIGQPCRFRYLHLNSPLDHRSELAEFVVFRDTSETQVIPLQLYRNVEGLYPTDQYSAKCVLDGNPLTFFMSKENNVTLTFDLGKETEIKKILVIPRNDDNFIELGDCYELFYQNGPDGWKSLGQQIANSKELYFTVPHGAIFWLRNLTKGQEEQIFFIKEGKQVFSCDINFSKENAS
;
A
#
# COMPACT_ATOMS: atom_id res chain seq x y z
N MET A 1 51.56 -68.60 0.76
CA MET A 1 50.25 -68.61 1.45
C MET A 1 50.00 -67.21 1.99
N LYS A 2 48.86 -66.64 1.60
CA LYS A 2 48.40 -65.27 1.86
C LYS A 2 47.65 -65.22 3.20
N GLN A 3 47.91 -64.24 4.06
CA GLN A 3 46.95 -63.72 5.04
C GLN A 3 47.21 -62.20 5.18
N LEU A 4 46.51 -61.37 4.40
CA LEU A 4 45.19 -60.74 4.68
C LEU A 4 45.31 -59.57 5.66
N ILE A 5 45.64 -58.40 5.10
CA ILE A 5 45.55 -57.09 5.76
C ILE A 5 44.09 -56.67 5.71
N ILE A 6 43.42 -56.62 6.86
CA ILE A 6 42.05 -56.11 6.98
C ILE A 6 42.13 -54.59 7.17
N TYR A 7 41.74 -53.84 6.14
CA TYR A 7 41.43 -52.42 6.25
C TYR A 7 40.04 -52.27 6.89
N ILE A 8 39.99 -51.81 8.13
CA ILE A 8 38.75 -51.40 8.78
C ILE A 8 38.48 -49.95 8.36
N THR A 9 37.64 -49.80 7.33
CA THR A 9 37.07 -48.50 6.95
C THR A 9 35.98 -48.16 7.95
N ILE A 10 36.28 -47.29 8.92
CA ILE A 10 35.30 -46.70 9.84
C ILE A 10 34.47 -45.70 9.02
N ILE A 11 33.28 -46.11 8.59
CA ILE A 11 32.25 -45.23 8.05
C ILE A 11 31.66 -44.47 9.24
N VAL A 12 32.14 -43.23 9.44
CA VAL A 12 31.49 -42.27 10.33
C VAL A 12 30.21 -41.80 9.63
N LEU A 13 29.09 -42.45 9.94
CA LEU A 13 27.76 -41.91 9.68
C LEU A 13 27.58 -40.68 10.56
N THR A 14 27.90 -39.50 10.04
CA THR A 14 27.52 -38.23 10.67
C THR A 14 26.02 -38.02 10.47
N SER A 15 25.20 -38.65 11.31
CA SER A 15 23.84 -38.21 11.57
C SER A 15 23.91 -36.82 12.22
N SER A 16 23.84 -35.78 11.39
CA SER A 16 23.65 -34.40 11.84
C SER A 16 22.23 -34.21 12.37
N CYS A 17 21.91 -34.86 13.48
CA CYS A 17 20.76 -34.52 14.30
C CYS A 17 21.08 -33.23 15.05
N SER A 18 20.73 -32.09 14.45
CA SER A 18 20.62 -30.85 15.23
C SER A 18 19.58 -31.07 16.33
N PRO A 19 19.92 -30.85 17.62
CA PRO A 19 19.02 -31.06 18.77
C PRO A 19 17.67 -30.32 18.66
N ASP A 20 17.64 -29.24 17.88
CA ASP A 20 16.47 -28.38 17.68
C ASP A 20 15.39 -29.00 16.78
N LYS A 21 15.76 -29.84 15.81
CA LYS A 21 14.81 -30.36 14.80
C LYS A 21 13.86 -31.42 15.36
N GLY A 22 14.34 -32.32 16.22
CA GLY A 22 13.49 -33.36 16.84
C GLY A 22 12.42 -32.78 17.77
N ASN A 23 12.74 -31.68 18.44
CA ASN A 23 11.86 -31.03 19.40
C ASN A 23 10.67 -30.32 18.73
N ARG A 24 10.88 -29.67 17.57
CA ARG A 24 9.83 -28.95 16.84
C ARG A 24 8.75 -29.87 16.27
N LEU A 25 9.16 -31.01 15.71
CA LEU A 25 8.22 -31.97 15.14
C LEU A 25 7.32 -32.56 16.23
N GLU A 26 7.90 -33.04 17.33
CA GLU A 26 7.13 -33.58 18.45
C GLU A 26 6.23 -32.52 19.09
N TYR A 27 6.68 -31.26 19.18
CA TYR A 27 5.82 -30.15 19.60
C TYR A 27 4.58 -30.02 18.70
N ALA A 28 4.75 -30.03 17.38
CA ALA A 28 3.64 -29.94 16.45
C ALA A 28 2.67 -31.13 16.55
N LEU A 29 3.20 -32.36 16.67
CA LEU A 29 2.40 -33.58 16.84
C LEU A 29 1.60 -33.56 18.17
N ARG A 30 2.18 -33.05 19.25
CA ARG A 30 1.45 -32.87 20.52
C ARG A 30 0.38 -31.78 20.43
N PHE A 31 0.71 -30.66 19.78
CA PHE A 31 -0.21 -29.53 19.61
C PHE A 31 -1.44 -29.90 18.73
N ALA A 32 -1.31 -30.91 17.87
CA ALA A 32 -2.41 -31.47 17.09
C ALA A 32 -3.48 -32.21 17.91
N GLU A 33 -3.17 -32.62 19.15
CA GLU A 33 -4.09 -33.33 20.04
C GLU A 33 -4.72 -34.55 19.35
N ASN A 34 -6.05 -34.60 19.25
CA ASN A 34 -6.79 -35.71 18.62
C ASN A 34 -6.46 -35.89 17.13
N ASN A 35 -5.91 -34.87 16.47
CA ASN A 35 -5.54 -34.91 15.05
C ASN A 35 -4.09 -35.39 14.81
N ARG A 36 -3.34 -35.75 15.86
CA ARG A 36 -1.96 -36.25 15.76
C ARG A 36 -1.80 -37.39 14.75
N GLY A 37 -2.74 -38.34 14.75
CA GLY A 37 -2.68 -39.51 13.87
C GLY A 37 -2.73 -39.17 12.39
N GLU A 38 -3.44 -38.11 12.00
CA GLU A 38 -3.45 -37.63 10.60
C GLU A 38 -2.07 -37.11 10.19
N LEU A 39 -1.36 -36.40 11.09
CA LEU A 39 -0.02 -35.87 10.79
C LEU A 39 1.04 -36.99 10.74
N GLU A 40 0.95 -37.97 11.64
CA GLU A 40 1.83 -39.16 11.62
C GLU A 40 1.61 -39.98 10.35
N LYS A 41 0.36 -40.17 9.91
CA LYS A 41 0.02 -40.85 8.65
C LYS A 41 0.70 -40.21 7.43
N VAL A 42 0.88 -38.89 7.39
CA VAL A 42 1.62 -38.21 6.30
C VAL A 42 3.11 -38.54 6.34
N LEU A 43 3.72 -38.54 7.53
CA LEU A 43 5.15 -38.83 7.71
C LEU A 43 5.46 -40.28 7.34
N ASP A 44 4.59 -41.21 7.72
CA ASP A 44 4.69 -42.63 7.39
C ASP A 44 4.45 -42.89 5.89
N HIS A 45 3.49 -42.19 5.29
CA HIS A 45 3.22 -42.30 3.85
C HIS A 45 4.44 -42.02 2.98
N TYR A 46 5.31 -41.08 3.41
CA TYR A 46 6.53 -40.72 2.70
C TYR A 46 7.80 -41.35 3.28
N TYR A 47 7.70 -42.40 4.11
CA TYR A 47 8.86 -43.03 4.76
C TYR A 47 9.98 -43.41 3.77
N ASP A 48 9.62 -43.98 2.61
CA ASP A 48 10.57 -44.39 1.57
C ASP A 48 10.94 -43.25 0.59
N ASN A 49 10.45 -42.03 0.80
CA ASN A 49 10.76 -40.86 -0.02
C ASN A 49 11.31 -39.70 0.84
N PRO A 50 12.64 -39.64 1.04
CA PRO A 50 13.26 -38.68 1.95
C PRO A 50 12.97 -37.20 1.62
N GLU A 51 12.86 -36.84 0.34
CA GLU A 51 12.62 -35.45 -0.09
C GLU A 51 11.18 -35.04 0.22
N LYS A 52 10.19 -35.89 -0.07
CA LYS A 52 8.78 -35.63 0.30
C LYS A 52 8.56 -35.71 1.80
N GLN A 53 9.24 -36.62 2.51
CA GLN A 53 9.18 -36.70 3.96
C GLN A 53 9.74 -35.43 4.61
N ALA A 54 10.84 -34.88 4.09
CA ALA A 54 11.38 -33.60 4.54
C ALA A 54 10.39 -32.44 4.31
N ALA A 55 9.66 -32.44 3.19
CA ALA A 55 8.65 -31.43 2.89
C ALA A 55 7.43 -31.54 3.82
N ALA A 56 6.94 -32.76 4.08
CA ALA A 56 5.91 -33.03 5.06
C ALA A 56 6.32 -32.54 6.45
N ARG A 57 7.55 -32.86 6.87
CA ARG A 57 8.12 -32.39 8.13
C ARG A 57 8.19 -30.86 8.20
N PHE A 58 8.65 -30.19 7.15
CA PHE A 58 8.68 -28.73 7.09
C PHE A 58 7.29 -28.13 7.28
N LEU A 59 6.26 -28.67 6.63
CA LEU A 59 4.88 -28.19 6.82
C LEU A 59 4.41 -28.40 8.26
N ILE A 60 4.55 -29.63 8.78
CA ILE A 60 4.08 -30.01 10.12
C ILE A 60 4.80 -29.21 11.22
N GLU A 61 6.12 -29.01 11.14
CA GLU A 61 6.89 -28.28 12.16
C GLU A 61 6.54 -26.79 12.29
N ASN A 62 5.88 -26.20 11.29
CA ASN A 62 5.45 -24.81 11.30
C ASN A 62 3.94 -24.64 11.52
N MET A 63 3.18 -25.72 11.32
CA MET A 63 1.72 -25.76 11.41
C MET A 63 1.08 -25.25 12.72
N PRO A 64 1.68 -25.41 13.92
CA PRO A 64 1.10 -24.89 15.17
C PRO A 64 0.87 -23.38 15.19
N TYR A 65 1.54 -22.64 14.30
CA TYR A 65 1.44 -21.18 14.20
C TYR A 65 0.44 -20.73 13.13
N HIS A 66 -0.17 -21.67 12.40
CA HIS A 66 -1.05 -21.42 11.26
C HIS A 66 -2.50 -21.74 11.61
N TYR A 67 -3.40 -20.80 11.36
CA TYR A 67 -4.82 -20.90 11.71
C TYR A 67 -5.69 -20.01 10.82
N GLY A 68 -6.96 -20.39 10.65
CA GLY A 68 -7.99 -19.53 10.07
C GLY A 68 -8.92 -18.92 11.12
N TYR A 69 -9.67 -17.87 10.74
CA TYR A 69 -10.75 -17.33 11.57
C TYR A 69 -12.11 -17.88 11.12
N LYS A 70 -12.94 -18.31 12.08
CA LYS A 70 -14.32 -18.76 11.84
C LYS A 70 -15.33 -17.82 12.49
N SER A 71 -16.26 -17.30 11.69
CA SER A 71 -17.29 -16.35 12.15
C SER A 71 -18.42 -16.22 11.12
N TRP A 72 -19.68 -16.37 11.57
CA TRP A 72 -20.86 -16.22 10.71
C TRP A 72 -21.01 -14.80 10.13
N GLN A 73 -20.49 -13.78 10.83
CA GLN A 73 -20.48 -12.40 10.36
C GLN A 73 -19.57 -12.26 9.14
N GLN A 74 -18.38 -12.87 9.17
CA GLN A 74 -17.48 -12.88 8.02
C GLN A 74 -18.11 -13.57 6.81
N ASP A 75 -18.78 -14.70 7.01
CA ASP A 75 -19.51 -15.40 5.94
C ASP A 75 -20.62 -14.53 5.32
N THR A 76 -21.33 -13.78 6.17
CA THR A 76 -22.36 -12.82 5.73
C THR A 76 -21.76 -11.69 4.88
N ILE A 77 -20.64 -11.11 5.30
CA ILE A 77 -19.96 -10.03 4.55
C ILE A 77 -19.40 -10.57 3.23
N LYS A 78 -18.82 -11.78 3.23
CA LYS A 78 -18.39 -12.46 2.00
C LYS A 78 -19.55 -12.66 1.02
N GLN A 79 -20.75 -12.98 1.49
CA GLN A 79 -21.92 -13.09 0.61
C GLN A 79 -22.33 -11.72 0.04
N ILE A 80 -22.31 -10.65 0.85
CA ILE A 80 -22.59 -9.27 0.39
C ILE A 80 -21.63 -8.87 -0.74
N LEU A 81 -20.34 -9.13 -0.57
CA LEU A 81 -19.33 -8.89 -1.59
C LEU A 81 -19.61 -9.71 -2.86
N ALA A 82 -19.88 -11.02 -2.71
CA ALA A 82 -20.18 -11.89 -3.84
C ALA A 82 -21.43 -11.45 -4.63
N ASP A 83 -22.47 -11.00 -3.94
CA ASP A 83 -23.70 -10.48 -4.56
C ASP A 83 -23.46 -9.17 -5.29
N ALA A 84 -22.59 -8.28 -4.77
CA ALA A 84 -22.21 -7.04 -5.44
C ALA A 84 -21.37 -7.32 -6.70
N VAL A 85 -20.43 -8.27 -6.61
CA VAL A 85 -19.65 -8.77 -7.75
C VAL A 85 -20.55 -9.34 -8.85
N LYS A 86 -21.53 -10.18 -8.48
CA LYS A 86 -22.50 -10.76 -9.42
C LYS A 86 -23.35 -9.69 -10.11
N ARG A 87 -23.71 -8.63 -9.40
CA ARG A 87 -24.42 -7.46 -9.93
C ARG A 87 -23.53 -6.52 -10.76
N LYS A 88 -22.19 -6.71 -10.72
CA LYS A 88 -21.19 -5.81 -11.31
C LYS A 88 -21.40 -4.35 -10.88
N SER A 89 -21.72 -4.16 -9.61
CA SER A 89 -21.90 -2.83 -9.02
C SER A 89 -20.53 -2.19 -8.79
N VAL A 90 -19.97 -1.54 -9.81
CA VAL A 90 -18.60 -0.99 -9.77
C VAL A 90 -18.56 0.50 -10.11
N TYR A 91 -17.61 1.19 -9.47
CA TYR A 91 -17.09 2.49 -9.82
C TYR A 91 -15.80 2.31 -10.64
N GLY A 92 -15.60 3.12 -11.68
CA GLY A 92 -14.42 2.94 -12.54
C GLY A 92 -14.51 1.64 -13.33
N GLU A 93 -13.36 1.00 -13.49
CA GLU A 93 -13.25 -0.33 -14.09
C GLU A 93 -13.39 -1.44 -13.04
N ASP A 94 -13.03 -1.16 -11.78
CA ASP A 94 -12.75 -2.20 -10.79
C ASP A 94 -13.17 -1.89 -9.33
N LEU A 95 -13.57 -0.68 -8.94
CA LEU A 95 -13.87 -0.39 -7.53
C LEU A 95 -15.29 -0.86 -7.16
N LEU A 96 -15.42 -1.89 -6.34
CA LEU A 96 -16.71 -2.48 -5.96
C LEU A 96 -17.50 -1.57 -5.02
N ILE A 97 -18.76 -1.30 -5.40
CA ILE A 97 -19.71 -0.51 -4.63
C ILE A 97 -20.55 -1.43 -3.75
N ILE A 98 -20.70 -1.03 -2.49
CA ILE A 98 -21.53 -1.72 -1.50
C ILE A 98 -22.64 -0.78 -1.04
N ASP A 99 -23.87 -1.30 -0.99
CA ASP A 99 -25.03 -0.51 -0.54
C ASP A 99 -24.80 0.03 0.87
N LYS A 100 -25.13 1.31 1.08
CA LYS A 100 -24.91 2.04 2.35
C LYS A 100 -25.42 1.28 3.57
N LYS A 101 -26.60 0.65 3.48
CA LYS A 101 -27.18 -0.19 4.56
C LYS A 101 -26.24 -1.30 5.07
N HIS A 102 -25.42 -1.85 4.18
CA HIS A 102 -24.45 -2.89 4.54
C HIS A 102 -23.20 -2.28 5.17
N LEU A 103 -22.75 -1.13 4.66
CA LEU A 103 -21.64 -0.38 5.26
C LEU A 103 -21.96 0.06 6.69
N ASP A 104 -23.13 0.66 6.90
CA ASP A 104 -23.58 1.14 8.22
C ASP A 104 -23.65 -0.01 9.25
N LYS A 105 -23.97 -1.23 8.81
CA LYS A 105 -24.09 -2.40 9.67
C LYS A 105 -22.77 -3.12 9.94
N TRP A 106 -21.89 -3.21 8.94
CA TRP A 106 -20.78 -4.17 8.95
C TRP A 106 -19.37 -3.55 8.86
N SER A 107 -19.24 -2.26 8.56
CA SER A 107 -17.92 -1.61 8.43
C SER A 107 -17.06 -1.62 9.71
N SER A 108 -17.70 -1.70 10.88
CA SER A 108 -17.02 -1.80 12.18
C SER A 108 -16.62 -3.22 12.57
N TYR A 109 -17.02 -4.24 11.81
CA TYR A 109 -16.64 -5.62 12.07
C TYR A 109 -15.13 -5.80 11.92
N SER A 110 -14.56 -6.64 12.79
CA SER A 110 -13.16 -7.05 12.74
C SER A 110 -13.06 -8.56 12.89
N HIS A 111 -12.33 -9.20 11.98
CA HIS A 111 -12.09 -10.64 11.98
C HIS A 111 -11.37 -11.15 13.25
N TYR A 112 -10.68 -10.28 13.99
CA TYR A 112 -10.07 -10.64 15.27
C TYR A 112 -11.08 -11.13 16.32
N ASN A 113 -12.37 -10.85 16.14
CA ASN A 113 -13.44 -11.36 17.00
C ASN A 113 -13.84 -12.81 16.70
N GLY A 114 -13.34 -13.39 15.60
CA GLY A 114 -13.61 -14.78 15.22
C GLY A 114 -12.80 -15.79 16.04
N GLU A 115 -13.29 -17.02 16.11
CA GLU A 115 -12.56 -18.14 16.71
C GLU A 115 -11.38 -18.54 15.84
N LYS A 116 -10.20 -18.77 16.44
CA LYS A 116 -9.03 -19.32 15.75
C LYS A 116 -9.16 -20.83 15.61
N ILE A 117 -9.12 -21.32 14.37
CA ILE A 117 -9.10 -22.74 14.04
C ILE A 117 -7.71 -23.10 13.54
N TYR A 118 -6.93 -23.78 14.37
CA TYR A 118 -5.55 -24.18 14.07
C TYR A 118 -5.51 -25.34 13.10
N ASP A 119 -4.68 -25.23 12.06
CA ASP A 119 -4.58 -26.24 11.00
C ASP A 119 -4.18 -27.60 11.55
N SER A 120 -3.22 -27.64 12.47
CA SER A 120 -2.73 -28.86 13.10
C SER A 120 -3.81 -29.69 13.77
N LYS A 121 -4.93 -29.07 14.15
CA LYS A 121 -6.05 -29.71 14.83
C LYS A 121 -7.15 -30.22 13.90
N ILE A 122 -7.14 -29.85 12.62
CA ILE A 122 -8.23 -30.16 11.68
C ILE A 122 -7.80 -30.66 10.29
N ILE A 123 -6.53 -30.49 9.92
CA ILE A 123 -6.03 -30.88 8.60
C ILE A 123 -5.91 -32.40 8.50
N THR A 124 -6.31 -32.95 7.36
CA THR A 124 -6.26 -34.40 7.12
C THR A 124 -4.97 -34.81 6.42
N ALA A 125 -4.61 -36.09 6.55
CA ALA A 125 -3.48 -36.67 5.86
C ALA A 125 -3.66 -36.59 4.33
N ASP A 126 -4.87 -36.90 3.86
CA ASP A 126 -5.19 -36.90 2.43
C ASP A 126 -5.03 -35.50 1.82
N TYR A 127 -5.38 -34.44 2.56
CA TYR A 127 -5.14 -33.05 2.15
C TYR A 127 -3.65 -32.76 1.96
N LEU A 128 -2.84 -33.09 2.97
CA LEU A 128 -1.41 -32.80 2.96
C LEU A 128 -0.67 -33.60 1.89
N ILE A 129 -1.01 -34.88 1.75
CA ILE A 129 -0.46 -35.77 0.72
C ILE A 129 -0.78 -35.21 -0.68
N GLU A 130 -2.04 -34.85 -0.97
CA GLU A 130 -2.42 -34.26 -2.26
C GLU A 130 -1.66 -32.93 -2.51
N ASN A 131 -1.55 -32.05 -1.50
CA ASN A 131 -0.80 -30.81 -1.63
C ASN A 131 0.68 -31.05 -1.92
N ILE A 132 1.33 -31.97 -1.19
CA ILE A 132 2.75 -32.30 -1.37
C ILE A 132 2.96 -32.90 -2.76
N ASP A 133 2.14 -33.88 -3.16
CA ASP A 133 2.29 -34.53 -4.45
C ASP A 133 2.13 -33.56 -5.62
N LEU A 134 1.08 -32.73 -5.61
CA LEU A 134 0.88 -31.71 -6.64
C LEU A 134 2.01 -30.67 -6.67
N SER A 135 2.54 -30.29 -5.49
CA SER A 135 3.67 -29.35 -5.41
C SER A 135 4.95 -29.95 -5.99
N PHE A 136 5.23 -31.21 -5.69
CA PHE A 136 6.38 -31.93 -6.26
C PHE A 136 6.24 -32.13 -7.76
N GLU A 137 5.03 -32.43 -8.25
CA GLU A 137 4.77 -32.58 -9.67
C GLU A 137 5.17 -31.32 -10.43
N VAL A 138 4.65 -30.16 -10.06
CA VAL A 138 4.97 -28.90 -10.76
C VAL A 138 6.41 -28.44 -10.51
N TRP A 139 6.98 -28.76 -9.35
CA TRP A 139 8.38 -28.44 -9.06
C TRP A 139 9.35 -29.24 -9.92
N LYS A 140 9.10 -30.55 -10.13
CA LYS A 140 9.97 -31.42 -10.94
C LYS A 140 9.66 -31.38 -12.44
N LYS A 141 8.41 -31.06 -12.83
CA LYS A 141 7.97 -31.00 -14.24
C LYS A 141 8.64 -29.88 -15.03
N TYR A 142 8.75 -28.69 -14.44
CA TYR A 142 9.09 -27.48 -15.21
C TYR A 142 10.58 -27.12 -15.17
N PRO A 143 11.18 -26.74 -16.33
CA PRO A 143 12.62 -26.53 -16.44
C PRO A 143 13.16 -25.34 -15.64
N TRP A 144 12.35 -24.29 -15.43
CA TRP A 144 12.78 -23.13 -14.62
C TRP A 144 13.03 -23.47 -13.14
N ASN A 145 12.52 -24.61 -12.66
CA ASN A 145 12.71 -25.07 -11.30
C ASN A 145 13.94 -25.99 -11.12
N LYS A 146 14.67 -26.31 -12.19
CA LYS A 146 15.81 -27.24 -12.14
C LYS A 146 16.88 -26.87 -11.10
N HIS A 147 17.05 -25.57 -10.86
CA HIS A 147 18.02 -25.02 -9.91
C HIS A 147 17.37 -24.40 -8.67
N LEU A 148 16.05 -24.54 -8.51
CA LEU A 148 15.36 -24.08 -7.30
C LEU A 148 15.72 -25.01 -6.15
N SER A 149 16.31 -24.47 -5.09
CA SER A 149 16.70 -25.25 -3.92
C SER A 149 15.48 -25.84 -3.20
N PHE A 150 15.69 -26.91 -2.43
CA PHE A 150 14.63 -27.50 -1.61
C PHE A 150 14.04 -26.47 -0.61
N ASP A 151 14.89 -25.66 0.02
CA ASP A 151 14.44 -24.62 0.96
C ASP A 151 13.59 -23.55 0.26
N ASP A 152 13.98 -23.12 -0.95
CA ASP A 152 13.16 -22.20 -1.74
C ASP A 152 11.85 -22.85 -2.19
N PHE A 153 11.87 -24.13 -2.59
CA PHE A 153 10.64 -24.87 -2.88
C PHE A 153 9.68 -24.88 -1.68
N CYS A 154 10.21 -25.13 -0.48
CA CYS A 154 9.46 -25.15 0.77
C CYS A 154 8.77 -23.81 1.09
N GLU A 155 9.36 -22.67 0.74
CA GLU A 155 8.79 -21.35 1.02
C GLU A 155 7.93 -20.78 -0.13
N PHE A 156 8.33 -21.03 -1.39
CA PHE A 156 7.75 -20.34 -2.54
C PHE A 156 6.70 -21.15 -3.30
N ILE A 157 6.69 -22.49 -3.20
CA ILE A 157 5.77 -23.36 -3.97
C ILE A 157 4.95 -24.27 -3.06
N LEU A 158 5.60 -24.98 -2.14
CA LEU A 158 5.00 -26.01 -1.27
C LEU A 158 3.84 -25.54 -0.36
N PRO A 159 3.86 -24.31 0.22
CA PRO A 159 2.89 -23.96 1.26
C PRO A 159 1.44 -24.07 0.77
N TYR A 160 0.62 -24.79 1.53
CA TYR A 160 -0.82 -24.93 1.28
C TYR A 160 -1.63 -23.72 1.77
N ARG A 161 -0.98 -22.79 2.47
CA ARG A 161 -1.58 -21.62 3.12
C ARG A 161 -0.73 -20.38 2.86
N ILE A 162 -1.37 -19.23 2.81
CA ILE A 162 -0.75 -17.91 2.66
C ILE A 162 -0.64 -17.23 4.02
N ALA A 163 -1.74 -17.15 4.77
CA ALA A 163 -1.79 -16.51 6.08
C ALA A 163 -2.96 -17.07 6.91
N ASN A 164 -4.00 -16.28 7.18
CA ASN A 164 -5.08 -16.63 8.12
C ASN A 164 -6.42 -16.96 7.44
N GLU A 165 -6.38 -17.44 6.21
CA GLU A 165 -7.58 -17.86 5.45
C GLU A 165 -8.24 -19.13 6.02
N PRO A 166 -9.50 -19.41 5.66
CA PRO A 166 -10.06 -20.75 5.86
C PRO A 166 -9.30 -21.78 5.03
N LEU A 167 -9.05 -22.98 5.59
CA LEU A 167 -8.50 -24.10 4.83
C LEU A 167 -9.43 -24.47 3.67
N SER A 168 -8.86 -24.72 2.49
CA SER A 168 -9.58 -25.18 1.32
C SER A 168 -8.69 -25.97 0.37
N ASN A 169 -9.28 -26.84 -0.46
CA ASN A 169 -8.57 -27.67 -1.46
C ASN A 169 -8.25 -26.86 -2.73
N TRP A 170 -7.68 -25.66 -2.56
CA TRP A 170 -7.49 -24.72 -3.66
C TRP A 170 -6.47 -25.21 -4.69
N ARG A 171 -5.40 -25.90 -4.29
CA ARG A 171 -4.25 -26.18 -5.18
C ARG A 171 -4.66 -26.92 -6.43
N LYS A 172 -5.42 -28.01 -6.28
CA LYS A 172 -5.92 -28.81 -7.39
C LYS A 172 -6.81 -27.99 -8.32
N LYS A 173 -7.76 -27.24 -7.76
CA LYS A 173 -8.68 -26.38 -8.51
C LYS A 173 -7.95 -25.33 -9.35
N TYR A 174 -6.94 -24.68 -8.78
CA TYR A 174 -6.12 -23.71 -9.50
C TYR A 174 -5.21 -24.41 -10.54
N TYR A 175 -4.62 -25.56 -10.18
CA TYR A 175 -3.79 -26.37 -11.09
C TYR A 175 -4.57 -26.74 -12.36
N GLU A 176 -5.75 -27.33 -12.21
CA GLU A 176 -6.60 -27.79 -13.33
C GLU A 176 -7.02 -26.64 -14.25
N HIS A 177 -7.16 -25.43 -13.69
CA HIS A 177 -7.55 -24.25 -14.45
C HIS A 177 -6.39 -23.54 -15.15
N TYR A 178 -5.21 -23.46 -14.52
CA TYR A 178 -4.07 -22.68 -15.02
C TYR A 178 -3.03 -23.50 -15.80
N ILE A 179 -2.81 -24.78 -15.48
CA ILE A 179 -1.82 -25.62 -16.19
C ILE A 179 -2.10 -25.70 -17.70
N PRO A 180 -3.32 -26.02 -18.17
CA PRO A 180 -3.57 -26.12 -19.61
C PRO A 180 -3.34 -24.79 -20.34
N LYS A 181 -3.60 -23.67 -19.67
CA LYS A 181 -3.40 -22.32 -20.22
C LYS A 181 -1.93 -21.96 -20.27
N LEU A 182 -1.17 -22.22 -19.20
CA LEU A 182 0.28 -22.01 -19.18
C LEU A 182 0.94 -22.87 -20.25
N ASP A 183 0.66 -24.17 -20.27
CA ASP A 183 1.27 -25.11 -21.22
C ASP A 183 0.92 -24.75 -22.67
N SER A 184 -0.23 -24.12 -22.93
CA SER A 184 -0.59 -23.62 -24.27
C SER A 184 0.16 -22.33 -24.64
N LEU A 185 0.33 -21.41 -23.69
CA LEU A 185 0.91 -20.08 -23.92
C LEU A 185 2.44 -20.06 -23.90
N TYR A 186 3.08 -20.99 -23.17
CA TYR A 186 4.51 -20.94 -22.93
C TYR A 186 5.16 -22.34 -22.86
N LYS A 187 6.27 -22.50 -23.58
CA LYS A 187 7.08 -23.74 -23.63
C LYS A 187 8.57 -23.52 -23.33
N GLY A 188 8.95 -22.30 -22.92
CA GLY A 188 10.34 -21.94 -22.64
C GLY A 188 10.81 -22.37 -21.25
N THR A 189 11.95 -21.83 -20.83
CA THR A 189 12.64 -22.20 -19.59
C THR A 189 12.78 -21.05 -18.59
N ASP A 190 12.26 -19.88 -18.90
CA ASP A 190 12.36 -18.66 -18.11
C ASP A 190 11.13 -18.51 -17.21
N VAL A 191 11.36 -18.35 -15.90
CA VAL A 191 10.28 -18.24 -14.91
C VAL A 191 9.53 -16.91 -15.00
N ILE A 192 10.18 -15.83 -15.43
CA ILE A 192 9.55 -14.51 -15.59
C ILE A 192 8.59 -14.54 -16.77
N ASP A 193 8.98 -15.20 -17.87
CA ASP A 193 8.09 -15.40 -19.01
C ASP A 193 6.92 -16.33 -18.67
N ALA A 194 7.17 -17.42 -17.94
CA ALA A 194 6.11 -18.30 -17.44
C ALA A 194 5.11 -17.55 -16.53
N CYS A 195 5.63 -16.72 -15.61
CA CYS A 195 4.83 -15.84 -14.76
C CYS A 195 4.03 -14.84 -15.59
N SER A 196 4.64 -14.24 -16.61
CA SER A 196 3.97 -13.34 -17.54
C SER A 196 2.82 -14.02 -18.28
N ALA A 197 3.01 -15.26 -18.74
CA ALA A 197 1.98 -16.04 -19.43
C ALA A 197 0.75 -16.30 -18.53
N VAL A 198 0.96 -16.70 -17.28
CA VAL A 198 -0.15 -16.87 -16.30
C VAL A 198 -0.79 -15.53 -15.96
N ASN A 199 0.01 -14.47 -15.83
CA ASN A 199 -0.50 -13.13 -15.54
C ASN A 199 -1.41 -12.61 -16.67
N LEU A 200 -1.11 -12.90 -17.93
CA LEU A 200 -1.99 -12.57 -19.06
C LEU A 200 -3.35 -13.27 -18.98
N VAL A 201 -3.42 -14.47 -18.39
CA VAL A 201 -4.69 -15.14 -18.10
C VAL A 201 -5.41 -14.43 -16.96
N LEU A 202 -4.71 -14.15 -15.86
CA LEU A 202 -5.28 -13.49 -14.68
C LEU A 202 -5.87 -12.12 -15.00
N LYS A 203 -5.19 -11.32 -15.84
CA LYS A 203 -5.70 -10.00 -16.29
C LYS A 203 -7.06 -10.10 -17.01
N LYS A 204 -7.36 -11.22 -17.67
CA LYS A 204 -8.65 -11.47 -18.34
C LYS A 204 -9.74 -11.92 -17.37
N GLU A 205 -9.38 -12.33 -16.16
CA GLU A 205 -10.28 -12.89 -15.15
C GLU A 205 -10.78 -11.87 -14.12
N TRP A 206 -10.49 -10.58 -14.35
CA TRP A 206 -10.92 -9.41 -13.58
C TRP A 206 -10.61 -9.45 -12.07
N PHE A 207 -10.62 -8.29 -11.43
CA PHE A 207 -10.52 -8.15 -9.97
C PHE A 207 -11.27 -6.90 -9.56
N TYR A 208 -12.01 -6.97 -8.46
CA TYR A 208 -12.74 -5.83 -7.92
C TYR A 208 -12.15 -5.36 -6.59
N TYR A 209 -11.76 -4.08 -6.53
CA TYR A 209 -11.21 -3.48 -5.31
C TYR A 209 -12.31 -3.16 -4.30
N ASN A 210 -12.11 -3.54 -3.05
CA ASN A 210 -12.93 -3.14 -1.92
C ASN A 210 -12.09 -3.07 -0.62
N THR A 211 -12.20 -1.95 0.09
CA THR A 211 -11.50 -1.70 1.36
C THR A 211 -12.45 -1.45 2.53
N ASN A 212 -13.76 -1.74 2.37
CA ASN A 212 -14.77 -1.35 3.34
C ASN A 212 -14.85 -2.25 4.59
N PHE A 213 -14.22 -3.44 4.55
CA PHE A 213 -14.37 -4.46 5.58
C PHE A 213 -13.03 -5.01 6.07
N SER A 214 -12.89 -5.21 7.38
CA SER A 214 -11.72 -5.83 8.01
C SER A 214 -11.90 -7.36 8.14
N LEU A 215 -11.73 -8.07 7.03
CA LEU A 215 -11.86 -9.53 6.95
C LEU A 215 -10.49 -10.23 7.08
N SER A 216 -10.48 -11.49 7.52
CA SER A 216 -9.30 -12.36 7.36
C SER A 216 -9.02 -12.57 5.86
N HIS A 217 -7.89 -13.21 5.51
CA HIS A 217 -7.66 -13.64 4.13
C HIS A 217 -8.85 -14.48 3.65
N LEU A 218 -9.32 -14.23 2.42
CA LEU A 218 -10.66 -14.66 1.99
C LEU A 218 -10.75 -16.14 1.60
N GLY A 219 -9.59 -16.78 1.36
CA GLY A 219 -9.43 -18.20 1.01
C GLY A 219 -9.47 -18.44 -0.50
N GLY A 220 -8.69 -19.43 -0.94
CA GLY A 220 -8.48 -19.72 -2.36
C GLY A 220 -9.76 -20.02 -3.13
N ASP A 221 -10.68 -20.79 -2.55
CA ASP A 221 -11.94 -21.15 -3.22
C ASP A 221 -12.86 -19.97 -3.47
N TYR A 222 -12.99 -19.07 -2.49
CA TYR A 222 -13.79 -17.87 -2.61
C TYR A 222 -13.17 -16.87 -3.58
N LEU A 223 -11.85 -16.67 -3.50
CA LEU A 223 -11.13 -15.78 -4.40
C LEU A 223 -11.08 -16.29 -5.83
N PHE A 224 -11.17 -17.61 -6.05
CA PHE A 224 -11.26 -18.19 -7.39
C PHE A 224 -12.51 -17.72 -8.14
N THR A 225 -13.62 -17.56 -7.43
CA THR A 225 -14.92 -17.23 -8.04
C THR A 225 -15.26 -15.74 -7.99
N THR A 226 -14.87 -15.05 -6.93
CA THR A 226 -15.32 -13.68 -6.66
C THR A 226 -14.31 -12.59 -6.95
N ARG A 227 -13.00 -12.90 -6.97
CA ARG A 227 -11.89 -11.97 -7.27
C ARG A 227 -12.09 -10.57 -6.68
N VAL A 228 -12.37 -10.48 -5.38
CA VAL A 228 -12.68 -9.23 -4.69
C VAL A 228 -11.82 -9.06 -3.46
N GLY A 229 -11.43 -7.83 -3.16
CA GLY A 229 -10.71 -7.46 -1.94
C GLY A 229 -9.81 -6.26 -2.18
N TYR A 230 -8.73 -6.12 -1.43
CA TYR A 230 -7.76 -5.05 -1.66
C TYR A 230 -6.39 -5.62 -2.04
N CYS A 231 -5.31 -4.84 -1.92
CA CYS A 231 -3.97 -5.28 -2.37
C CYS A 231 -3.55 -6.65 -1.82
N ARG A 232 -3.94 -6.99 -0.59
CA ARG A 232 -3.69 -8.30 0.02
C ARG A 232 -4.37 -9.44 -0.74
N ASP A 233 -5.68 -9.35 -0.96
CA ASP A 233 -6.45 -10.41 -1.61
C ASP A 233 -6.11 -10.52 -3.11
N ALA A 234 -5.70 -9.41 -3.73
CA ALA A 234 -5.10 -9.40 -5.06
C ALA A 234 -3.79 -10.23 -5.08
N CYS A 235 -2.92 -10.05 -4.07
CA CYS A 235 -1.70 -10.85 -3.94
C CYS A 235 -2.00 -12.34 -3.71
N ASP A 236 -3.05 -12.65 -2.95
CA ASP A 236 -3.48 -14.03 -2.70
C ASP A 236 -3.90 -14.74 -3.99
N VAL A 237 -4.73 -14.09 -4.82
CA VAL A 237 -5.19 -14.63 -6.11
C VAL A 237 -4.02 -15.08 -6.98
N VAL A 238 -3.01 -14.21 -7.10
CA VAL A 238 -1.81 -14.48 -7.90
C VAL A 238 -0.99 -15.59 -7.26
N THR A 239 -0.81 -15.54 -5.94
CA THR A 239 -0.04 -16.56 -5.20
C THR A 239 -0.63 -17.95 -5.41
N TYR A 240 -1.95 -18.11 -5.29
CA TYR A 240 -2.60 -19.40 -5.55
C TYR A 240 -2.39 -19.88 -6.99
N ALA A 241 -2.58 -19.01 -7.99
CA ALA A 241 -2.42 -19.37 -9.40
C ALA A 241 -0.98 -19.75 -9.77
N MET A 242 0.00 -18.98 -9.30
CA MET A 242 1.40 -19.18 -9.62
C MET A 242 1.97 -20.40 -8.89
N ARG A 243 1.65 -20.59 -7.60
CA ARG A 243 2.07 -21.79 -6.85
C ARG A 243 1.47 -23.06 -7.42
N SER A 244 0.22 -23.03 -7.90
CA SER A 244 -0.41 -24.21 -8.47
C SER A 244 0.22 -24.68 -9.78
N VAL A 245 1.03 -23.84 -10.43
CA VAL A 245 1.73 -24.18 -11.69
C VAL A 245 3.26 -24.20 -11.54
N GLY A 246 3.76 -24.22 -10.31
CA GLY A 246 5.19 -24.35 -10.03
C GLY A 246 5.99 -23.08 -10.32
N ILE A 247 5.37 -21.91 -10.26
CA ILE A 247 6.08 -20.62 -10.32
C ILE A 247 6.37 -20.17 -8.88
N PRO A 248 7.65 -20.03 -8.49
CA PRO A 248 8.03 -19.67 -7.13
C PRO A 248 7.68 -18.20 -6.83
N ILE A 249 6.75 -17.99 -5.90
CA ILE A 249 6.17 -16.67 -5.61
C ILE A 249 5.88 -16.49 -4.12
N THR A 250 5.92 -15.24 -3.66
CA THR A 250 5.41 -14.83 -2.36
C THR A 250 5.00 -13.35 -2.39
N THR A 251 4.73 -12.77 -1.21
CA THR A 251 4.30 -11.40 -1.01
C THR A 251 5.37 -10.63 -0.21
N ASP A 252 5.71 -9.44 -0.72
CA ASP A 252 6.49 -8.44 0.00
C ASP A 252 5.59 -7.26 0.39
N TYR A 253 5.97 -6.52 1.43
CA TYR A 253 5.22 -5.35 1.93
C TYR A 253 6.11 -4.40 2.73
N TYR A 254 5.62 -3.19 2.97
CA TYR A 254 6.16 -2.29 4.01
C TYR A 254 5.15 -2.14 5.14
N ILE A 255 5.62 -2.00 6.39
CA ILE A 255 4.74 -1.79 7.56
C ILE A 255 3.95 -0.48 7.41
N TYR A 256 4.64 0.56 6.97
CA TYR A 256 4.05 1.88 6.72
C TYR A 256 4.86 2.62 5.68
N SER A 257 4.17 3.23 4.70
CA SER A 257 4.82 3.99 3.65
C SER A 257 5.41 5.29 4.21
N PRO A 258 6.66 5.65 3.86
CA PRO A 258 7.19 6.97 4.16
C PRO A 258 6.44 8.09 3.42
N ASP A 259 5.72 7.78 2.34
CA ASP A 259 5.13 8.76 1.44
C ASP A 259 3.60 8.77 1.47
N LEU A 260 2.96 7.59 1.40
CA LEU A 260 1.53 7.43 1.14
C LEU A 260 0.68 7.18 2.39
N ARG A 261 1.28 7.27 3.58
CA ARG A 261 0.60 7.17 4.89
C ARG A 261 -0.26 5.91 5.10
N THR A 262 0.12 4.81 4.46
CA THR A 262 -0.63 3.54 4.50
C THR A 262 0.30 2.35 4.41
N TRP A 263 -0.23 1.16 4.71
CA TRP A 263 0.40 -0.15 4.46
C TRP A 263 0.11 -0.61 3.03
N HIS A 264 1.02 -1.38 2.43
CA HIS A 264 0.81 -1.98 1.11
C HIS A 264 1.65 -3.24 0.92
N CYS A 265 1.15 -4.16 0.11
CA CYS A 265 1.83 -5.38 -0.30
C CYS A 265 1.74 -5.60 -1.81
N TRP A 266 2.68 -6.37 -2.34
CA TRP A 266 2.78 -6.75 -3.75
C TRP A 266 3.37 -8.16 -3.89
N ASN A 267 3.13 -8.82 -5.00
CA ASN A 267 3.74 -10.11 -5.28
C ASN A 267 5.19 -9.95 -5.74
N VAL A 268 6.01 -10.95 -5.43
CA VAL A 268 7.36 -11.09 -5.96
C VAL A 268 7.58 -12.49 -6.52
N VAL A 269 8.04 -12.57 -7.76
CA VAL A 269 8.45 -13.83 -8.39
C VAL A 269 9.95 -14.04 -8.20
N ARG A 270 10.33 -15.23 -7.75
CA ARG A 270 11.74 -15.60 -7.61
C ARG A 270 12.30 -16.07 -8.94
N ASP A 271 13.35 -15.41 -9.41
CA ASP A 271 14.08 -15.83 -10.61
C ASP A 271 15.12 -16.92 -10.31
N THR A 272 15.60 -17.56 -11.37
CA THR A 272 16.66 -18.58 -11.36
C THR A 272 18.00 -18.07 -10.82
N THR A 273 18.23 -16.75 -10.82
CA THR A 273 19.39 -16.09 -10.22
C THR A 273 19.30 -15.97 -8.70
N GLY A 274 18.13 -16.23 -8.14
CA GLY A 274 17.83 -16.03 -6.74
C GLY A 274 17.39 -14.60 -6.38
N GLN A 275 17.24 -13.70 -7.36
CA GLN A 275 16.61 -12.39 -7.15
C GLN A 275 15.09 -12.50 -7.19
N CYS A 276 14.41 -11.56 -6.56
CA CYS A 276 12.95 -11.52 -6.52
C CYS A 276 12.41 -10.24 -7.16
N TYR A 277 11.55 -10.38 -8.15
CA TYR A 277 11.06 -9.25 -8.95
C TYR A 277 9.61 -8.91 -8.59
N PRO A 278 9.34 -7.66 -8.16
CA PRO A 278 8.01 -7.23 -7.75
C PRO A 278 7.11 -6.97 -8.95
N PHE A 279 5.83 -7.28 -8.79
CA PHE A 279 4.81 -6.88 -9.76
C PHE A 279 3.43 -6.77 -9.13
N TRP A 280 2.63 -5.88 -9.71
CA TRP A 280 1.21 -5.77 -9.47
C TRP A 280 0.43 -6.27 -10.67
N TYR A 281 -0.17 -7.45 -10.53
CA TYR A 281 -0.74 -8.19 -11.65
C TYR A 281 -1.85 -7.42 -12.41
N THR A 282 -2.57 -6.51 -11.75
CA THR A 282 -3.64 -5.72 -12.41
C THR A 282 -3.10 -4.55 -13.24
N LYS A 283 -1.83 -4.13 -13.07
CA LYS A 283 -1.30 -2.90 -13.70
C LYS A 283 0.00 -3.11 -14.45
N ASP A 284 0.85 -4.01 -13.98
CA ASP A 284 2.23 -4.07 -14.43
C ASP A 284 2.44 -5.15 -15.49
N GLU A 285 3.45 -4.92 -16.33
CA GLU A 285 4.14 -5.98 -17.04
C GLU A 285 5.22 -6.56 -16.13
N ILE A 286 5.39 -7.88 -16.14
CA ILE A 286 6.38 -8.51 -15.26
C ILE A 286 7.74 -8.38 -15.95
N ALA A 287 8.66 -7.70 -15.28
CA ALA A 287 10.01 -7.47 -15.78
C ALA A 287 11.03 -7.78 -14.69
N ARG A 288 12.28 -8.04 -15.11
CA ARG A 288 13.44 -8.16 -14.20
C ARG A 288 13.88 -6.79 -13.69
N SER A 289 12.96 -6.05 -13.07
CA SER A 289 13.20 -4.75 -12.47
C SER A 289 12.54 -4.64 -11.11
N VAL A 290 13.33 -4.24 -10.11
CA VAL A 290 12.86 -3.98 -8.74
C VAL A 290 12.33 -2.55 -8.57
N THR A 291 12.46 -1.71 -9.60
CA THR A 291 11.98 -0.31 -9.61
C THR A 291 10.55 -0.17 -10.13
N ASN A 292 9.88 -1.28 -10.45
CA ASN A 292 8.61 -1.34 -11.17
C ASN A 292 7.55 -0.36 -10.62
N ASP A 293 7.44 -0.20 -9.30
CA ASP A 293 6.37 0.62 -8.73
C ASP A 293 6.74 2.05 -8.34
N GLY A 294 8.03 2.42 -8.44
CA GLY A 294 8.54 3.76 -8.07
C GLY A 294 8.33 4.16 -6.61
N ARG A 295 7.80 3.28 -5.75
CA ARG A 295 7.46 3.61 -4.36
C ARG A 295 8.67 3.45 -3.48
N ARG A 296 8.90 4.47 -2.67
CA ARG A 296 9.82 4.39 -1.54
C ARG A 296 9.19 3.57 -0.43
N LYS A 297 9.95 2.65 0.13
CA LYS A 297 9.48 1.58 1.04
C LYS A 297 9.96 1.84 2.47
N GLY A 298 11.12 2.48 2.65
CA GLY A 298 11.83 2.62 3.91
C GLY A 298 12.44 1.28 4.35
N LYS A 299 11.57 0.29 4.59
CA LYS A 299 11.87 -1.11 4.88
C LYS A 299 10.87 -2.01 4.16
N ALA A 300 11.37 -3.06 3.52
CA ALA A 300 10.56 -4.08 2.87
C ALA A 300 10.70 -5.43 3.58
N TYR A 301 9.57 -6.09 3.77
CA TYR A 301 9.43 -7.35 4.48
C TYR A 301 8.73 -8.38 3.61
N ARG A 302 9.10 -9.65 3.75
CA ARG A 302 8.56 -10.79 3.00
C ARG A 302 7.87 -11.76 3.93
N ASP A 303 6.68 -12.19 3.56
CA ASP A 303 6.00 -13.29 4.24
C ASP A 303 6.64 -14.63 3.87
N CYS A 304 6.82 -15.47 4.90
CA CYS A 304 7.34 -16.83 4.79
C CYS A 304 6.38 -17.79 5.50
N TYR A 305 6.30 -19.03 5.01
CA TYR A 305 5.52 -20.06 5.69
C TYR A 305 6.30 -20.65 6.88
N GLY A 306 7.62 -20.80 6.70
CA GLY A 306 8.51 -21.34 7.72
C GLY A 306 9.04 -20.30 8.69
N ILE A 307 9.37 -20.73 9.92
CA ILE A 307 10.15 -19.94 10.87
C ILE A 307 11.52 -19.59 10.25
N GLN A 308 11.79 -18.29 10.15
CA GLN A 308 13.04 -17.76 9.63
C GLN A 308 14.12 -17.70 10.71
N ASN A 309 15.36 -18.02 10.34
CA ASN A 309 16.53 -17.95 11.23
C ASN A 309 17.11 -16.53 11.37
N GLY A 310 16.34 -15.51 11.01
CA GLY A 310 16.73 -14.11 11.03
C GLY A 310 16.77 -13.51 12.44
N ARG A 311 17.01 -12.19 12.50
CA ARG A 311 17.14 -11.43 13.75
C ARG A 311 15.90 -11.52 14.65
N PHE A 312 14.69 -11.56 14.08
CA PHE A 312 13.45 -11.63 14.85
C PHE A 312 13.31 -12.92 15.68
N ARG A 313 13.91 -14.03 15.23
CA ARG A 313 13.89 -15.31 15.97
C ARG A 313 14.50 -15.18 17.37
N LYS A 314 15.52 -14.34 17.52
CA LYS A 314 16.19 -14.11 18.81
C LYS A 314 15.31 -13.33 19.80
N TRP A 315 14.32 -12.60 19.28
CA TRP A 315 13.48 -11.69 20.06
C TRP A 315 12.04 -12.18 20.22
N ALA A 316 11.70 -13.32 19.61
CA ALA A 316 10.34 -13.85 19.57
C ALA A 316 9.65 -13.96 20.96
N ALA A 317 10.42 -14.31 21.99
CA ALA A 317 9.94 -14.49 23.36
C ALA A 317 10.09 -13.23 24.25
N ASP A 318 10.72 -12.15 23.77
CA ASP A 318 10.94 -10.95 24.56
C ASP A 318 9.75 -9.99 24.46
N ASN A 319 8.92 -9.93 25.48
CA ASN A 319 7.74 -9.05 25.52
C ASN A 319 8.07 -7.55 25.52
N ALA A 320 9.34 -7.15 25.70
CA ALA A 320 9.76 -5.76 25.52
C ALA A 320 9.89 -5.37 24.03
N VAL A 321 9.90 -6.34 23.12
CA VAL A 321 9.96 -6.11 21.67
C VAL A 321 8.56 -5.94 21.10
N LEU A 322 8.38 -4.94 20.23
CA LEU A 322 7.09 -4.68 19.60
C LEU A 322 6.60 -5.91 18.82
N PRO A 323 5.27 -6.18 18.80
CA PRO A 323 4.71 -7.42 18.25
C PRO A 323 5.21 -7.83 16.86
N PHE A 324 5.32 -6.88 15.92
CA PHE A 324 5.79 -7.17 14.56
C PHE A 324 7.21 -7.75 14.55
N PHE A 325 8.14 -7.19 15.33
CA PHE A 325 9.54 -7.63 15.35
C PHE A 325 9.80 -8.92 16.13
N ARG A 326 8.73 -9.53 16.67
CA ARG A 326 8.73 -10.88 17.23
C ARG A 326 8.22 -11.93 16.23
N ASN A 327 7.75 -11.49 15.06
CA ASN A 327 7.22 -12.39 14.04
C ASN A 327 8.36 -13.15 13.34
N CYS A 328 8.47 -14.44 13.63
CA CYS A 328 9.46 -15.31 13.02
C CYS A 328 9.15 -15.72 11.57
N PHE A 329 7.98 -15.40 11.05
CA PHE A 329 7.53 -15.77 9.70
C PHE A 329 7.76 -14.66 8.68
N VAL A 330 8.64 -13.71 9.01
CA VAL A 330 8.92 -12.53 8.20
C VAL A 330 10.42 -12.38 7.99
N LYS A 331 10.80 -12.03 6.77
CA LYS A 331 12.20 -11.74 6.39
C LYS A 331 12.33 -10.28 5.95
N ASP A 332 13.37 -9.59 6.43
CA ASP A 332 13.79 -8.30 5.86
C ASP A 332 14.42 -8.54 4.50
N VAL A 333 13.84 -7.92 3.47
CA VAL A 333 14.24 -8.04 2.06
C VAL A 333 14.53 -6.67 1.45
N THR A 334 14.84 -5.68 2.29
CA THR A 334 15.09 -4.30 1.83
C THR A 334 16.30 -4.20 0.90
N ASP A 335 17.25 -5.13 1.03
CA ASP A 335 18.42 -5.29 0.15
C ASP A 335 18.04 -5.67 -1.29
N ASN A 336 16.95 -6.41 -1.49
CA ASN A 336 16.42 -6.74 -2.82
C ASN A 336 16.02 -5.47 -3.61
N TYR A 337 15.72 -4.36 -2.93
CA TYR A 337 15.26 -3.11 -3.56
C TYR A 337 16.32 -2.01 -3.57
N SER A 338 17.05 -1.86 -2.46
CA SER A 338 17.96 -0.72 -2.24
C SER A 338 19.43 -1.11 -2.04
N GLY A 339 19.74 -2.40 -2.17
CA GLY A 339 21.07 -2.97 -1.92
C GLY A 339 21.37 -3.13 -0.43
N SER A 340 22.42 -3.90 -0.13
CA SER A 340 22.86 -4.10 1.25
C SER A 340 23.68 -2.92 1.75
N ASN A 341 23.37 -2.47 2.96
CA ASN A 341 24.12 -1.43 3.66
C ASN A 341 23.90 -1.57 5.18
N GLU A 342 24.62 -0.80 5.97
CA GLU A 342 24.34 -0.65 7.40
C GLU A 342 24.66 0.76 7.88
N ILE A 343 23.90 1.22 8.87
CA ILE A 343 24.15 2.47 9.58
C ILE A 343 24.29 2.17 11.07
N SER A 344 25.24 2.83 11.71
CA SER A 344 25.42 2.78 13.16
C SER A 344 24.99 4.11 13.77
N LEU A 345 24.06 4.05 14.71
CA LEU A 345 23.53 5.24 15.38
C LEU A 345 23.87 5.20 16.87
N PRO A 346 24.41 6.29 17.43
CA PRO A 346 24.70 6.36 18.86
C PRO A 346 23.39 6.42 19.66
N ILE A 347 23.28 5.58 20.69
CA ILE A 347 22.14 5.57 21.61
C ILE A 347 22.53 5.05 22.99
N ALA A 348 22.24 5.86 24.01
CA ALA A 348 22.57 5.59 25.41
C ALA A 348 21.35 5.89 26.28
N VAL A 349 20.44 4.92 26.39
CA VAL A 349 19.27 4.99 27.27
C VAL A 349 19.35 3.91 28.32
N SER A 350 19.35 4.30 29.59
CA SER A 350 19.38 3.36 30.71
C SER A 350 18.13 2.47 30.72
N GLY A 351 18.32 1.15 30.87
CA GLY A 351 17.24 0.17 30.94
C GLY A 351 16.62 -0.22 29.60
N CYS A 352 17.02 0.39 28.48
CA CYS A 352 16.52 0.04 27.15
C CYS A 352 17.46 -0.93 26.45
N LYS A 353 16.91 -2.05 25.97
CA LYS A 353 17.66 -3.09 25.23
C LYS A 353 17.64 -2.88 23.72
N TYR A 354 16.64 -2.16 23.20
CA TYR A 354 16.36 -2.07 21.78
C TYR A 354 16.14 -0.63 21.36
N ALA A 355 16.63 -0.30 20.16
CA ALA A 355 16.36 0.92 19.43
C ALA A 355 15.49 0.60 18.20
N TYR A 356 14.73 1.58 17.74
CA TYR A 356 13.86 1.44 16.58
C TYR A 356 14.11 2.57 15.58
N LEU A 357 13.94 2.29 14.29
CA LEU A 357 13.83 3.33 13.26
C LEU A 357 12.36 3.59 12.99
N GLY A 358 11.96 4.85 13.04
CA GLY A 358 10.60 5.28 12.75
C GLY A 358 10.49 6.07 11.45
N VAL A 359 9.36 5.92 10.76
CA VAL A 359 8.91 6.82 9.69
C VAL A 359 7.73 7.66 10.17
N PHE A 360 7.53 8.84 9.57
CA PHE A 360 6.49 9.76 10.05
C PHE A 360 5.07 9.20 9.88
N LYS A 361 4.25 9.32 10.93
CA LYS A 361 2.84 8.93 10.94
C LYS A 361 2.03 9.92 11.78
N ASN A 362 1.44 10.92 11.13
CA ASN A 362 0.46 11.85 11.73
C ASN A 362 0.91 12.47 13.07
N GLY A 363 2.11 13.06 13.10
CA GLY A 363 2.66 13.65 14.33
C GLY A 363 3.34 12.67 15.27
N SER A 364 3.32 11.39 14.95
CA SER A 364 4.09 10.33 15.61
C SER A 364 5.09 9.71 14.65
N TRP A 365 5.78 8.66 15.10
CA TRP A 365 6.73 7.89 14.33
C TRP A 365 6.39 6.41 14.42
N GLU A 366 6.14 5.76 13.29
CA GLU A 366 5.84 4.33 13.21
C GLU A 366 7.14 3.53 13.12
N PRO A 367 7.43 2.65 14.10
CA PRO A 367 8.59 1.78 14.04
C PRO A 367 8.56 0.84 12.83
N VAL A 368 9.54 1.00 11.93
CA VAL A 368 9.70 0.16 10.73
C VAL A 368 10.91 -0.75 10.79
N ASP A 369 11.85 -0.52 11.72
CA ASP A 369 12.99 -1.39 11.96
C ASP A 369 13.38 -1.43 13.45
N ILE A 370 14.15 -2.44 13.86
CA ILE A 370 14.65 -2.66 15.21
C ILE A 370 16.14 -3.09 15.21
N ALA A 371 16.88 -2.63 16.21
CA ALA A 371 18.23 -3.08 16.50
C ALA A 371 18.42 -3.25 18.01
N GLN A 372 19.28 -4.19 18.39
CA GLN A 372 19.74 -4.32 19.77
C GLN A 372 20.78 -3.24 20.07
N ILE A 373 20.70 -2.63 21.26
CA ILE A 373 21.66 -1.64 21.72
C ILE A 373 22.87 -2.37 22.30
N GLU A 374 24.04 -2.15 21.71
CA GLU A 374 25.31 -2.72 22.15
C GLU A 374 26.37 -1.63 22.24
N LYS A 375 27.04 -1.52 23.39
CA LYS A 375 28.11 -0.53 23.63
C LYS A 375 27.72 0.91 23.22
N GLY A 376 26.49 1.30 23.55
CA GLY A 376 25.96 2.64 23.27
C GLY A 376 25.62 2.91 21.81
N HIS A 377 25.47 1.88 20.97
CA HIS A 377 25.14 2.01 19.55
C HIS A 377 24.06 1.00 19.14
N ALA A 378 23.31 1.37 18.10
CA ALA A 378 22.36 0.50 17.42
C ALA A 378 22.73 0.40 15.93
N ILE A 379 22.87 -0.82 15.42
CA ILE A 379 23.22 -1.08 14.01
C ILE A 379 21.98 -1.52 13.26
N PHE A 380 21.56 -0.72 12.29
CA PHE A 380 20.46 -1.03 11.39
C PHE A 380 21.00 -1.43 10.03
N LYS A 381 20.42 -2.48 9.43
CA LYS A 381 20.88 -3.06 8.16
C LYS A 381 19.86 -2.83 7.06
N ASN A 382 20.32 -2.76 5.82
CA ASN A 382 19.52 -2.64 4.61
C ASN A 382 18.51 -1.48 4.71
N ILE A 383 19.02 -0.26 4.78
CA ILE A 383 18.22 0.95 4.90
C ILE A 383 18.05 1.58 3.52
N GLU A 384 16.81 1.88 3.15
CA GLU A 384 16.55 2.62 1.92
C GLU A 384 17.05 4.06 2.06
N PRO A 385 17.93 4.53 1.15
CA PRO A 385 18.42 5.91 1.17
C PRO A 385 17.33 6.94 0.88
N ASP A 386 17.61 8.20 1.17
CA ASP A 386 16.74 9.36 0.86
C ASP A 386 15.38 9.36 1.59
N ILE A 387 15.25 8.56 2.66
CA ILE A 387 14.09 8.51 3.56
C ILE A 387 14.39 9.23 4.86
N VAL A 388 13.43 10.03 5.34
CA VAL A 388 13.51 10.62 6.67
C VAL A 388 13.16 9.57 7.71
N PHE A 389 14.14 9.20 8.52
CA PHE A 389 13.97 8.35 9.68
C PHE A 389 14.11 9.14 10.98
N GLN A 390 13.52 8.60 12.04
CA GLN A 390 13.69 9.06 13.41
C GLN A 390 14.22 7.90 14.26
N LEU A 391 15.26 8.15 15.05
CA LEU A 391 15.73 7.16 16.03
C LEU A 391 14.83 7.19 17.26
N LEU A 392 14.36 6.01 17.65
CA LEU A 392 13.35 5.80 18.67
C LEU A 392 13.80 4.77 19.69
N TYR A 393 13.17 4.80 20.87
CA TYR A 393 13.30 3.78 21.89
C TYR A 393 11.97 3.56 22.61
N SER A 394 11.82 2.41 23.28
CA SER A 394 10.65 2.15 24.11
C SER A 394 10.93 2.43 25.58
N LYS A 395 10.07 3.25 26.20
CA LYS A 395 10.08 3.57 27.63
C LYS A 395 8.69 3.35 28.20
N ASN A 396 8.58 2.44 29.17
CA ASN A 396 7.29 2.07 29.78
C ASN A 396 6.19 1.70 28.77
N GLY A 397 6.57 1.06 27.65
CA GLY A 397 5.66 0.68 26.57
C GLY A 397 5.35 1.80 25.56
N ASN A 398 5.74 3.04 25.82
CA ASN A 398 5.60 4.15 24.88
C ASN A 398 6.83 4.28 23.99
N ILE A 399 6.63 4.73 22.76
CA ILE A 399 7.69 5.01 21.80
C ILE A 399 8.07 6.49 21.90
N GLU A 400 9.34 6.74 22.20
CA GLU A 400 9.90 8.08 22.39
C GLU A 400 11.02 8.35 21.38
N THR A 401 11.23 9.63 21.05
CA THR A 401 12.33 10.09 20.19
C THR A 401 13.63 10.16 20.99
N TYR A 402 14.74 9.74 20.37
CA TYR A 402 16.06 9.75 21.03
C TYR A 402 17.01 10.83 20.50
N ASP A 403 17.05 11.06 19.19
CA ASP A 403 17.94 12.03 18.52
C ASP A 403 17.12 12.84 17.50
N TYR A 404 17.75 13.65 16.67
CA TYR A 404 17.09 14.38 15.58
C TYR A 404 16.72 13.46 14.41
N PRO A 405 15.65 13.77 13.66
CA PRO A 405 15.37 13.11 12.38
C PRO A 405 16.57 13.20 11.44
N PHE A 406 16.74 12.21 10.59
CA PHE A 406 17.87 12.16 9.67
C PHE A 406 17.52 11.48 8.34
N VAL A 407 18.37 11.70 7.34
CA VAL A 407 18.36 10.99 6.06
C VAL A 407 19.73 10.34 5.84
N TYR A 408 19.74 9.13 5.29
CA TYR A 408 20.94 8.47 4.80
C TYR A 408 21.01 8.62 3.28
N ASP A 409 22.10 9.19 2.73
CA ASP A 409 22.25 9.49 1.29
C ASP A 409 23.11 8.46 0.51
N LYS A 410 23.41 7.31 1.13
CA LYS A 410 24.40 6.28 0.73
C LYS A 410 25.86 6.55 1.12
N GLN A 411 26.21 7.76 1.53
CA GLN A 411 27.58 8.09 1.98
C GLN A 411 27.60 8.52 3.43
N ARG A 412 26.60 9.29 3.87
CA ARG A 412 26.56 9.94 5.17
C ARG A 412 25.14 10.02 5.71
N ILE A 413 25.07 10.35 7.00
CA ILE A 413 23.84 10.63 7.71
C ILE A 413 23.72 12.15 7.84
N ILE A 414 22.61 12.71 7.32
CA ILE A 414 22.29 14.13 7.35
C ILE A 414 21.17 14.32 8.36
N TYR A 415 21.45 15.06 9.44
CA TYR A 415 20.47 15.32 10.50
C TYR A 415 19.71 16.62 10.27
N PHE A 416 18.42 16.62 10.57
CA PHE A 416 17.58 17.81 10.64
C PHE A 416 17.63 18.40 12.06
N LYS A 417 18.72 19.10 12.36
CA LYS A 417 18.93 19.75 13.66
C LYS A 417 18.44 21.22 13.58
N PRO A 418 17.44 21.63 14.36
CA PRO A 418 16.99 23.02 14.38
C PRO A 418 18.08 23.92 14.98
N ASP A 419 18.56 24.88 14.21
CA ASP A 419 19.32 26.02 14.72
C ASP A 419 18.35 27.16 15.07
N THR A 420 18.11 27.37 16.36
CA THR A 420 17.20 28.43 16.82
C THR A 420 17.84 29.81 16.85
N THR A 421 19.16 29.90 16.64
CA THR A 421 19.90 31.16 16.55
C THR A 421 19.86 31.74 15.13
N GLN A 422 19.65 30.89 14.13
CA GLN A 422 19.45 31.28 12.73
C GLN A 422 18.00 31.03 12.32
N GLN A 423 17.32 32.10 11.89
CA GLN A 423 15.93 32.01 11.49
C GLN A 423 15.77 32.38 10.02
N GLU A 424 14.87 31.69 9.34
CA GLU A 424 14.45 32.00 7.98
C GLU A 424 12.93 32.11 7.88
N THR A 425 12.44 32.81 6.87
CA THR A 425 11.00 32.92 6.60
C THR A 425 10.58 31.80 5.66
N ALA A 426 9.72 30.91 6.15
CA ALA A 426 9.12 29.83 5.37
C ALA A 426 7.80 30.27 4.73
N CYS A 427 7.69 30.15 3.40
CA CYS A 427 6.43 30.30 2.66
C CYS A 427 5.79 28.92 2.47
N LEU A 428 4.67 28.66 3.14
CA LEU A 428 3.97 27.38 3.11
C LEU A 428 2.71 27.48 2.24
N LYS A 429 2.55 26.53 1.33
CA LYS A 429 1.44 26.52 0.36
C LYS A 429 0.52 25.31 0.50
N ARG A 430 1.03 24.25 1.12
CA ARG A 430 0.32 22.97 1.26
C ARG A 430 0.68 22.29 2.57
N LYS A 431 -0.23 21.45 3.07
CA LYS A 431 0.04 20.53 4.21
C LYS A 431 0.48 19.13 3.77
N TYR A 432 0.32 18.81 2.49
CA TYR A 432 0.65 17.51 1.89
C TYR A 432 1.28 17.69 0.50
N PRO A 433 2.21 16.82 0.06
CA PRO A 433 2.89 16.96 -1.23
C PRO A 433 1.94 17.03 -2.43
N PHE A 434 2.37 17.75 -3.45
CA PHE A 434 1.64 17.87 -4.70
C PHE A 434 2.05 16.74 -5.65
N GLN A 435 1.41 15.57 -5.50
CA GLN A 435 1.78 14.36 -6.23
C GLN A 435 1.40 14.41 -7.72
N GLU A 436 2.10 13.65 -8.56
CA GLU A 436 1.90 13.65 -10.02
C GLU A 436 0.47 13.27 -10.44
N TYR A 437 -0.16 12.28 -9.78
CA TYR A 437 -1.54 11.89 -10.09
C TYR A 437 -2.52 13.05 -9.83
N LEU A 438 -2.26 13.85 -8.80
CA LEU A 438 -3.10 14.99 -8.45
C LEU A 438 -2.92 16.11 -9.46
N PHE A 439 -1.69 16.36 -9.91
CA PHE A 439 -1.44 17.28 -11.03
C PHE A 439 -2.23 16.87 -12.28
N LYS A 440 -2.30 15.56 -12.59
CA LYS A 440 -3.12 15.03 -13.69
C LYS A 440 -4.62 15.30 -13.44
N TYR A 441 -5.15 14.99 -12.26
CA TYR A 441 -6.58 15.21 -11.95
C TYR A 441 -6.98 16.69 -12.00
N LEU A 442 -6.10 17.57 -11.52
CA LEU A 442 -6.31 19.00 -11.50
C LEU A 442 -6.41 19.61 -12.92
N ASN A 443 -5.76 19.00 -13.91
CA ASN A 443 -5.54 19.61 -15.22
C ASN A 443 -6.18 18.88 -16.40
N ARG A 444 -6.32 17.55 -16.36
CA ARG A 444 -6.65 16.68 -17.52
C ARG A 444 -7.95 17.02 -18.25
N ASN A 445 -8.94 17.56 -17.54
CA ASN A 445 -10.27 17.90 -18.06
C ASN A 445 -10.58 19.39 -17.87
N THR A 446 -9.56 20.19 -17.56
CA THR A 446 -9.68 21.63 -17.31
C THR A 446 -9.00 22.44 -18.40
N ILE A 447 -7.80 22.03 -18.83
CA ILE A 447 -7.10 22.71 -19.93
C ILE A 447 -7.88 22.54 -21.23
N GLY A 448 -8.21 23.65 -21.89
CA GLY A 448 -9.05 23.70 -23.09
C GLY A 448 -10.53 24.00 -22.81
N ALA A 449 -10.98 23.90 -21.55
CA ALA A 449 -12.35 24.26 -21.18
C ALA A 449 -12.62 25.75 -21.43
N THR A 450 -13.89 26.09 -21.69
CA THR A 450 -14.31 27.49 -21.86
C THR A 450 -15.48 27.84 -20.96
N ILE A 451 -15.54 29.10 -20.56
CA ILE A 451 -16.68 29.69 -19.87
C ILE A 451 -17.27 30.75 -20.79
N GLU A 452 -18.57 30.64 -21.05
CA GLU A 452 -19.30 31.54 -21.93
C GLU A 452 -20.55 32.09 -21.24
N GLY A 453 -20.90 33.35 -21.51
CA GLY A 453 -22.12 33.99 -21.03
C GLY A 453 -23.16 34.17 -22.13
N SER A 454 -24.44 34.03 -21.77
CA SER A 454 -25.55 34.28 -22.69
C SER A 454 -26.85 34.70 -21.97
N ASN A 455 -27.84 35.13 -22.75
CA ASN A 455 -29.20 35.39 -22.25
C ASN A 455 -30.21 34.32 -22.68
N SER A 456 -29.73 33.19 -23.22
CA SER A 456 -30.55 32.04 -23.60
C SER A 456 -29.83 30.71 -23.28
N PRO A 457 -30.53 29.73 -22.71
CA PRO A 457 -29.86 28.55 -22.16
C PRO A 457 -29.30 27.57 -23.21
N VAL A 458 -29.73 27.69 -24.48
CA VAL A 458 -29.40 26.71 -25.54
C VAL A 458 -28.99 27.40 -26.84
N SER A 459 -29.80 28.35 -27.33
CA SER A 459 -29.62 28.99 -28.64
C SER A 459 -29.28 30.49 -28.50
N GLY A 460 -28.36 31.00 -29.31
CA GLY A 460 -28.04 32.43 -29.33
C GLY A 460 -26.55 32.69 -29.30
N ILE A 461 -26.20 33.98 -29.36
CA ILE A 461 -24.81 34.42 -29.29
C ILE A 461 -24.29 34.16 -27.88
N LYS A 462 -23.25 33.35 -27.79
CA LYS A 462 -22.51 33.10 -26.56
C LYS A 462 -21.25 33.97 -26.58
N HIS A 463 -20.99 34.66 -25.48
CA HIS A 463 -19.81 35.50 -25.32
C HIS A 463 -18.76 34.74 -24.52
N LEU A 464 -17.59 34.51 -25.11
CA LEU A 464 -16.47 33.88 -24.41
C LEU A 464 -15.99 34.79 -23.27
N LEU A 465 -16.05 34.29 -22.05
CA LEU A 465 -15.57 34.98 -20.85
C LEU A 465 -14.17 34.50 -20.46
N TYR A 466 -13.91 33.21 -20.60
CA TYR A 466 -12.62 32.63 -20.25
C TYR A 466 -12.32 31.36 -21.03
N ARG A 467 -11.02 31.13 -21.28
CA ARG A 467 -10.49 29.87 -21.79
C ARG A 467 -9.32 29.44 -20.92
N PHE A 468 -9.34 28.19 -20.49
CA PHE A 468 -8.22 27.59 -19.77
C PHE A 468 -7.14 27.19 -20.79
N THR A 469 -6.03 27.92 -20.82
CA THR A 469 -4.94 27.70 -21.81
C THR A 469 -3.68 27.11 -21.20
N ASP A 470 -3.60 27.04 -19.87
CA ASP A 470 -2.41 26.63 -19.14
C ASP A 470 -2.78 25.85 -17.88
N THR A 471 -1.80 25.13 -17.35
CA THR A 471 -1.85 24.33 -16.15
C THR A 471 -2.17 25.17 -14.90
N LEU A 472 -2.97 24.58 -14.02
CA LEU A 472 -3.28 25.11 -12.71
C LEU A 472 -2.24 24.61 -11.70
N LEU A 473 -1.71 25.54 -10.90
CA LEU A 473 -0.78 25.25 -9.79
C LEU A 473 -1.45 25.35 -8.41
N THR A 474 -2.74 25.69 -8.39
CA THR A 474 -3.57 25.78 -7.18
C THR A 474 -4.91 25.12 -7.45
N ASN A 475 -5.60 24.65 -6.41
CA ASN A 475 -6.95 24.08 -6.49
C ASN A 475 -8.04 25.07 -6.89
N ARG A 476 -7.71 26.34 -7.17
CA ARG A 476 -8.70 27.37 -7.51
C ARG A 476 -8.25 28.23 -8.69
N LYS A 477 -9.20 28.63 -9.51
CA LYS A 477 -9.02 29.64 -10.56
C LYS A 477 -10.05 30.75 -10.40
N ALA A 478 -9.59 31.91 -9.94
CA ALA A 478 -10.37 33.13 -9.91
C ALA A 478 -10.24 33.88 -11.25
N ILE A 479 -11.39 34.19 -11.87
CA ILE A 479 -11.49 34.84 -13.18
C ILE A 479 -12.21 36.17 -12.97
N SER A 480 -11.47 37.27 -13.07
CA SER A 480 -12.02 38.61 -13.00
C SER A 480 -12.55 39.05 -14.35
N ILE A 481 -13.77 39.60 -14.36
CA ILE A 481 -14.43 40.07 -15.57
C ILE A 481 -14.19 41.58 -15.69
N GLY A 482 -13.31 41.96 -16.62
CA GLY A 482 -12.79 43.33 -16.73
C GLY A 482 -13.79 44.37 -17.26
N GLN A 483 -14.90 43.94 -17.86
CA GLN A 483 -15.96 44.82 -18.35
C GLN A 483 -17.32 44.40 -17.78
N PRO A 484 -18.20 45.34 -17.39
CA PRO A 484 -19.57 45.02 -16.98
C PRO A 484 -20.31 44.24 -18.08
N CYS A 485 -20.55 42.95 -17.85
CA CYS A 485 -21.36 42.14 -18.74
C CYS A 485 -22.51 41.50 -17.94
N ARG A 486 -23.69 41.49 -18.55
CA ARG A 486 -24.91 40.97 -17.95
C ARG A 486 -25.36 39.72 -18.67
N PHE A 487 -25.51 38.64 -17.94
CA PHE A 487 -25.96 37.36 -18.46
C PHE A 487 -27.01 36.75 -17.54
N ARG A 488 -27.95 36.02 -18.12
CA ARG A 488 -28.83 35.13 -17.35
C ARG A 488 -28.22 33.73 -17.21
N TYR A 489 -27.47 33.27 -18.21
CA TYR A 489 -26.88 31.92 -18.20
C TYR A 489 -25.37 31.96 -18.37
N LEU A 490 -24.70 31.03 -17.70
CA LEU A 490 -23.28 30.74 -17.88
C LEU A 490 -23.12 29.29 -18.35
N HIS A 491 -22.19 29.07 -19.26
CA HIS A 491 -21.90 27.78 -19.86
C HIS A 491 -20.45 27.41 -19.58
N LEU A 492 -20.22 26.33 -18.84
CA LEU A 492 -18.90 25.70 -18.75
C LEU A 492 -18.85 24.56 -19.75
N ASN A 493 -18.07 24.73 -20.81
CA ASN A 493 -17.85 23.74 -21.85
C ASN A 493 -16.58 22.95 -21.52
N SER A 494 -16.66 21.62 -21.63
CA SER A 494 -15.48 20.75 -21.56
C SER A 494 -14.49 21.02 -22.69
N PRO A 495 -13.21 20.65 -22.51
CA PRO A 495 -12.27 20.58 -23.62
C PRO A 495 -12.77 19.59 -24.69
N LEU A 496 -12.36 19.80 -25.94
CA LEU A 496 -12.74 18.91 -27.04
C LEU A 496 -12.28 17.47 -26.78
N ASP A 497 -13.19 16.52 -26.94
CA ASP A 497 -13.02 15.08 -26.70
C ASP A 497 -12.72 14.70 -25.25
N HIS A 498 -12.97 15.61 -24.31
CA HIS A 498 -12.85 15.38 -22.88
C HIS A 498 -14.21 15.45 -22.18
N ARG A 499 -14.26 14.94 -20.94
CA ARG A 499 -15.42 15.05 -20.04
C ARG A 499 -15.42 16.41 -19.36
N SER A 500 -16.59 16.86 -18.92
CA SER A 500 -16.69 17.96 -17.96
C SER A 500 -16.38 17.42 -16.57
N GLU A 501 -15.33 17.90 -15.94
CA GLU A 501 -14.93 17.53 -14.58
C GLU A 501 -14.74 18.81 -13.74
N LEU A 502 -15.46 18.92 -12.62
CA LEU A 502 -15.41 20.10 -11.77
C LEU A 502 -15.82 19.79 -10.33
N ALA A 503 -15.13 20.38 -9.35
CA ALA A 503 -15.53 20.34 -7.95
C ALA A 503 -16.54 21.44 -7.61
N GLU A 504 -16.22 22.72 -7.86
CA GLU A 504 -17.14 23.85 -7.55
C GLU A 504 -17.12 24.95 -8.61
N PHE A 505 -18.27 25.62 -8.79
CA PHE A 505 -18.47 26.79 -9.63
C PHE A 505 -19.21 27.90 -8.88
N VAL A 506 -18.51 28.99 -8.56
CA VAL A 506 -19.07 30.11 -7.77
C VAL A 506 -18.96 31.41 -8.55
N VAL A 507 -20.01 32.24 -8.51
CA VAL A 507 -20.07 33.52 -9.23
C VAL A 507 -20.33 34.63 -8.23
N PHE A 508 -19.65 35.78 -8.39
CA PHE A 508 -19.72 36.90 -7.47
C PHE A 508 -20.13 38.21 -8.16
N ARG A 509 -20.88 39.04 -7.42
CA ARG A 509 -21.24 40.43 -7.82
C ARG A 509 -20.11 41.41 -7.59
N ASP A 510 -19.11 41.04 -6.81
CA ASP A 510 -17.96 41.85 -6.41
C ASP A 510 -16.64 41.15 -6.73
N THR A 511 -15.54 41.90 -6.73
CA THR A 511 -14.19 41.36 -6.96
C THR A 511 -13.55 40.79 -5.69
N SER A 512 -14.08 41.12 -4.51
CA SER A 512 -13.61 40.69 -3.19
C SER A 512 -14.16 39.32 -2.73
N GLU A 513 -14.95 38.62 -3.55
CA GLU A 513 -15.49 37.28 -3.25
C GLU A 513 -16.45 37.25 -2.04
N THR A 514 -17.19 38.35 -1.79
CA THR A 514 -18.09 38.46 -0.62
C THR A 514 -19.57 38.33 -0.96
N GLN A 515 -19.98 38.62 -2.20
CA GLN A 515 -21.37 38.62 -2.63
C GLN A 515 -21.63 37.54 -3.68
N VAL A 516 -21.84 36.31 -3.20
CA VAL A 516 -22.17 35.15 -4.05
C VAL A 516 -23.51 35.36 -4.76
N ILE A 517 -23.56 35.03 -6.05
CA ILE A 517 -24.78 34.96 -6.85
C ILE A 517 -25.31 33.52 -6.76
N PRO A 518 -26.53 33.30 -6.27
CA PRO A 518 -27.13 31.96 -6.28
C PRO A 518 -27.27 31.44 -7.72
N LEU A 519 -26.88 30.19 -7.93
CA LEU A 519 -26.94 29.50 -9.21
C LEU A 519 -27.84 28.27 -9.11
N GLN A 520 -28.46 27.92 -10.23
CA GLN A 520 -29.08 26.61 -10.41
C GLN A 520 -28.58 26.00 -11.71
N LEU A 521 -28.51 24.67 -11.76
CA LEU A 521 -28.31 24.00 -13.04
C LEU A 521 -29.59 24.11 -13.86
N TYR A 522 -29.47 24.62 -15.08
CA TYR A 522 -30.61 24.74 -16.00
C TYR A 522 -31.22 23.36 -16.31
N ARG A 523 -30.38 22.32 -16.39
CA ARG A 523 -30.78 20.91 -16.53
C ARG A 523 -29.83 20.02 -15.76
N ASN A 524 -30.33 18.88 -15.30
CA ASN A 524 -29.47 17.84 -14.76
C ASN A 524 -28.64 17.23 -15.89
N VAL A 525 -27.36 16.98 -15.61
CA VAL A 525 -26.45 16.28 -16.50
C VAL A 525 -26.08 14.96 -15.85
N GLU A 526 -26.15 13.88 -16.62
CA GLU A 526 -25.81 12.56 -16.09
C GLU A 526 -24.31 12.52 -15.74
N GLY A 527 -24.03 12.28 -14.47
CA GLY A 527 -22.68 11.99 -14.01
C GLY A 527 -22.21 10.65 -14.56
N LEU A 528 -20.89 10.46 -14.59
CA LEU A 528 -20.27 9.23 -15.07
C LEU A 528 -20.79 8.00 -14.31
N TYR A 529 -21.23 8.17 -13.05
CA TYR A 529 -21.84 7.12 -12.26
C TYR A 529 -23.15 7.59 -11.61
N PRO A 530 -24.14 6.69 -11.43
CA PRO A 530 -25.45 7.01 -10.87
C PRO A 530 -25.39 7.09 -9.33
N THR A 531 -24.57 7.98 -8.79
CA THR A 531 -24.42 8.20 -7.34
C THR A 531 -24.39 9.69 -7.04
N ASP A 532 -24.76 10.06 -5.82
CA ASP A 532 -24.77 11.46 -5.40
C ASP A 532 -23.39 12.11 -5.47
N GLN A 533 -22.31 11.34 -5.29
CA GLN A 533 -20.91 11.83 -5.31
C GLN A 533 -20.44 12.32 -6.69
N TYR A 534 -21.08 11.90 -7.78
CA TYR A 534 -20.77 12.31 -9.16
C TYR A 534 -21.91 13.11 -9.79
N SER A 535 -22.88 13.52 -8.98
CA SER A 535 -24.02 14.29 -9.43
C SER A 535 -23.57 15.66 -9.93
N ALA A 536 -24.23 16.19 -10.96
CA ALA A 536 -23.97 17.57 -11.39
C ALA A 536 -24.20 18.58 -10.26
N LYS A 537 -25.03 18.24 -9.26
CA LYS A 537 -25.25 19.06 -8.06
C LYS A 537 -23.98 19.31 -7.24
N CYS A 538 -22.98 18.43 -7.33
CA CYS A 538 -21.72 18.59 -6.61
C CYS A 538 -21.01 19.89 -6.97
N VAL A 539 -21.24 20.46 -8.16
CA VAL A 539 -20.56 21.70 -8.56
C VAL A 539 -21.07 22.97 -7.85
N LEU A 540 -22.11 22.83 -7.03
CA LEU A 540 -22.80 23.91 -6.31
C LEU A 540 -23.06 23.55 -4.84
N ASP A 541 -22.42 22.50 -4.30
CA ASP A 541 -22.72 21.99 -2.96
C ASP A 541 -21.86 22.63 -1.86
N GLY A 542 -20.88 23.45 -2.25
CA GLY A 542 -19.97 24.14 -1.34
C GLY A 542 -18.87 23.24 -0.78
N ASN A 543 -18.69 22.03 -1.30
CA ASN A 543 -17.70 21.07 -0.85
C ASN A 543 -16.63 20.84 -1.93
N PRO A 544 -15.38 21.33 -1.74
CA PRO A 544 -14.32 21.20 -2.75
C PRO A 544 -13.82 19.77 -2.96
N LEU A 545 -14.25 18.79 -2.13
CA LEU A 545 -13.87 17.39 -2.21
C LEU A 545 -14.89 16.51 -2.96
N THR A 546 -16.13 16.98 -3.14
CA THR A 546 -17.07 16.37 -4.08
C THR A 546 -16.80 16.92 -5.47
N PHE A 547 -17.11 16.15 -6.51
CA PHE A 547 -16.91 16.63 -7.88
C PHE A 547 -17.84 15.94 -8.86
N PHE A 548 -18.30 16.70 -9.83
CA PHE A 548 -18.97 16.18 -10.99
C PHE A 548 -17.94 15.69 -12.03
N MET A 549 -18.26 14.58 -12.69
CA MET A 549 -17.64 14.19 -13.95
C MET A 549 -18.72 13.69 -14.89
N SER A 550 -18.86 14.26 -16.09
CA SER A 550 -19.91 13.89 -17.03
C SER A 550 -19.75 12.48 -17.57
N LYS A 551 -20.86 11.81 -17.91
CA LYS A 551 -20.88 10.49 -18.56
C LYS A 551 -20.43 10.51 -20.03
N GLU A 552 -20.71 11.59 -20.73
CA GLU A 552 -20.30 11.79 -22.12
C GLU A 552 -19.17 12.82 -22.21
N ASN A 553 -18.42 12.78 -23.30
CA ASN A 553 -17.45 13.84 -23.66
C ASN A 553 -18.19 15.04 -24.27
N ASN A 554 -17.51 16.19 -24.38
CA ASN A 554 -18.03 17.39 -25.04
C ASN A 554 -19.35 17.92 -24.42
N VAL A 555 -19.50 17.74 -23.11
CA VAL A 555 -20.67 18.17 -22.35
C VAL A 555 -20.54 19.62 -21.90
N THR A 556 -21.67 20.34 -21.84
CA THR A 556 -21.75 21.70 -21.29
C THR A 556 -22.56 21.68 -20.00
N LEU A 557 -22.03 22.26 -18.93
CA LEU A 557 -22.81 22.61 -17.74
C LEU A 557 -23.38 24.02 -17.93
N THR A 558 -24.70 24.15 -17.91
CA THR A 558 -25.38 25.45 -18.01
C THR A 558 -25.96 25.85 -16.65
N PHE A 559 -25.50 26.99 -16.14
CA PHE A 559 -25.93 27.61 -14.90
C PHE A 559 -26.92 28.74 -15.19
N ASP A 560 -28.08 28.74 -14.54
CA ASP A 560 -29.08 29.82 -14.57
C ASP A 560 -28.92 30.70 -13.32
N LEU A 561 -28.74 32.01 -13.55
CA LEU A 561 -28.67 33.04 -12.52
C LEU A 561 -30.09 33.51 -12.09
N GLY A 562 -31.14 32.94 -12.69
CA GLY A 562 -32.56 33.26 -12.48
C GLY A 562 -33.03 34.50 -13.23
N LYS A 563 -32.16 35.50 -13.35
CA LYS A 563 -32.38 36.73 -14.14
C LYS A 563 -31.07 37.24 -14.71
N GLU A 564 -31.19 38.10 -15.72
CA GLU A 564 -30.05 38.84 -16.24
C GLU A 564 -29.34 39.60 -15.10
N THR A 565 -28.09 39.23 -14.86
CA THR A 565 -27.32 39.69 -13.71
C THR A 565 -25.92 40.09 -14.15
N GLU A 566 -25.44 41.21 -13.63
CA GLU A 566 -24.05 41.63 -13.82
C GLU A 566 -23.13 40.76 -12.96
N ILE A 567 -22.09 40.21 -13.59
CA ILE A 567 -21.08 39.38 -12.95
C ILE A 567 -19.74 40.11 -12.91
N LYS A 568 -18.99 39.98 -11.81
CA LYS A 568 -17.65 40.57 -11.67
C LYS A 568 -16.55 39.53 -11.57
N LYS A 569 -16.86 38.36 -11.02
CA LYS A 569 -15.88 37.31 -10.78
C LYS A 569 -16.50 35.92 -10.86
N ILE A 570 -15.74 34.97 -11.39
CA ILE A 570 -16.07 33.55 -11.41
C ILE A 570 -14.93 32.81 -10.72
N LEU A 571 -15.26 31.92 -9.78
CA LEU A 571 -14.33 31.03 -9.11
C LEU A 571 -14.62 29.60 -9.56
N VAL A 572 -13.58 28.94 -10.06
CA VAL A 572 -13.63 27.55 -10.51
C VAL A 572 -12.70 26.73 -9.64
N ILE A 573 -13.21 25.67 -9.01
CA ILE A 573 -12.43 24.71 -8.24
C ILE A 573 -12.45 23.38 -9.02
N PRO A 574 -11.36 23.00 -9.70
CA PRO A 574 -11.22 21.66 -10.28
C PRO A 574 -11.21 20.57 -9.20
N ARG A 575 -11.33 19.30 -9.64
CA ARG A 575 -11.09 18.15 -8.75
C ARG A 575 -9.72 18.27 -8.08
N ASN A 576 -9.70 18.16 -6.76
CA ASN A 576 -8.51 18.39 -5.95
C ASN A 576 -8.52 17.55 -4.66
N ASP A 577 -7.55 17.76 -3.79
CA ASP A 577 -7.33 17.05 -2.53
C ASP A 577 -7.52 17.91 -1.27
N ASP A 578 -7.89 19.19 -1.43
CA ASP A 578 -8.10 20.16 -0.34
C ASP A 578 -6.89 20.31 0.62
N ASN A 579 -5.68 20.07 0.11
CA ASN A 579 -4.43 20.15 0.89
C ASN A 579 -3.65 21.46 0.67
N PHE A 580 -4.16 22.38 -0.15
CA PHE A 580 -3.66 23.75 -0.20
C PHE A 580 -4.02 24.51 1.08
N ILE A 581 -3.37 25.64 1.34
CA ILE A 581 -3.82 26.55 2.38
C ILE A 581 -5.20 27.12 1.99
N GLU A 582 -6.16 27.07 2.90
CA GLU A 582 -7.53 27.52 2.70
C GLU A 582 -7.84 28.73 3.57
N LEU A 583 -8.57 29.70 3.00
CA LEU A 583 -8.88 30.94 3.71
C LEU A 583 -9.81 30.66 4.89
N GLY A 584 -9.50 31.23 6.05
CA GLY A 584 -10.27 31.06 7.29
C GLY A 584 -9.93 29.80 8.09
N ASP A 585 -9.20 28.84 7.50
CA ASP A 585 -8.72 27.67 8.24
C ASP A 585 -7.62 28.05 9.22
N CYS A 586 -7.60 27.36 10.37
CA CYS A 586 -6.58 27.52 11.40
C CYS A 586 -5.50 26.46 11.23
N TYR A 587 -4.25 26.90 11.14
CA TYR A 587 -3.09 26.03 10.98
C TYR A 587 -2.11 26.19 12.14
N GLU A 588 -1.43 25.11 12.48
CA GLU A 588 -0.34 25.12 13.46
C GLU A 588 0.91 24.48 12.86
N LEU A 589 2.03 25.20 12.93
CA LEU A 589 3.31 24.71 12.44
C LEU A 589 4.13 24.15 13.60
N PHE A 590 4.68 22.95 13.41
CA PHE A 590 5.61 22.33 14.34
C PHE A 590 6.97 22.15 13.68
N TYR A 591 8.05 22.23 14.47
CA TYR A 591 9.34 21.65 14.11
C TYR A 591 9.68 20.49 15.06
N GLN A 592 10.47 19.54 14.58
CA GLN A 592 10.94 18.42 15.41
C GLN A 592 12.24 18.80 16.14
N ASN A 593 12.22 18.79 17.48
CA ASN A 593 13.36 19.11 18.34
C ASN A 593 14.03 17.86 18.95
N GLY A 594 14.19 16.81 18.15
CA GLY A 594 14.87 15.57 18.53
C GLY A 594 14.23 14.91 19.78
N PRO A 595 14.96 14.75 20.90
CA PRO A 595 14.43 14.14 22.13
C PRO A 595 13.23 14.88 22.72
N ASP A 596 13.12 16.19 22.51
CA ASP A 596 12.02 16.99 23.08
C ASP A 596 10.74 16.93 22.25
N GLY A 597 10.76 16.19 21.13
CA GLY A 597 9.62 16.00 20.26
C GLY A 597 9.21 17.27 19.50
N TRP A 598 7.96 17.26 19.03
CA TRP A 598 7.39 18.36 18.26
C TRP A 598 7.22 19.62 19.11
N LYS A 599 7.74 20.74 18.64
CA LYS A 599 7.58 22.07 19.23
C LYS A 599 6.77 22.95 18.30
N SER A 600 5.71 23.55 18.83
CA SER A 600 4.86 24.49 18.10
C SER A 600 5.60 25.81 17.84
N LEU A 601 5.42 26.36 16.64
CA LEU A 601 5.81 27.71 16.23
C LEU A 601 4.60 28.66 16.21
N GLY A 602 3.48 28.22 16.76
CA GLY A 602 2.25 29.00 16.87
C GLY A 602 1.21 28.67 15.80
N GLN A 603 0.03 29.23 16.02
CA GLN A 603 -1.14 29.06 15.18
C GLN A 603 -1.38 30.30 14.32
N GLN A 604 -1.87 30.10 13.09
CA GLN A 604 -2.30 31.17 12.20
C GLN A 604 -3.63 30.82 11.55
N ILE A 605 -4.55 31.78 11.53
CA ILE A 605 -5.74 31.73 10.67
C ILE A 605 -5.32 32.26 9.31
N ALA A 606 -5.47 31.45 8.27
CA ALA A 606 -5.07 31.82 6.93
C ALA A 606 -5.95 32.96 6.38
N ASN A 607 -5.34 34.12 6.16
CA ASN A 607 -5.96 35.26 5.46
C ASN A 607 -5.54 35.35 3.98
N SER A 608 -4.67 34.43 3.55
CA SER A 608 -4.17 34.29 2.19
C SER A 608 -4.02 32.79 1.85
N LYS A 609 -3.62 32.47 0.61
CA LYS A 609 -3.32 31.09 0.17
C LYS A 609 -1.90 30.63 0.50
N GLU A 610 -1.20 31.41 1.29
CA GLU A 610 0.15 31.15 1.74
C GLU A 610 0.22 31.50 3.22
N LEU A 611 0.97 30.71 3.98
CA LEU A 611 1.32 31.02 5.36
C LEU A 611 2.80 31.38 5.43
N TYR A 612 3.12 32.36 6.26
CA TYR A 612 4.48 32.82 6.48
C TYR A 612 4.83 32.60 7.95
N PHE A 613 5.83 31.76 8.19
CA PHE A 613 6.35 31.49 9.53
C PHE A 613 7.83 31.82 9.59
N THR A 614 8.27 32.35 10.73
CA THR A 614 9.69 32.42 11.06
C THR A 614 10.09 31.10 11.69
N VAL A 615 11.05 30.41 11.08
CA VAL A 615 11.40 29.03 11.43
C VAL A 615 12.90 28.87 11.70
N PRO A 616 13.31 27.95 12.59
CA PRO A 616 14.73 27.62 12.79
C PRO A 616 15.33 26.98 11.54
N HIS A 617 16.55 27.38 11.19
CA HIS A 617 17.26 26.78 10.05
C HIS A 617 17.59 25.30 10.30
N GLY A 618 17.64 24.50 9.23
CA GLY A 618 18.05 23.08 9.29
C GLY A 618 17.05 22.11 9.93
N ALA A 619 15.87 22.58 10.33
CA ALA A 619 14.84 21.75 10.96
C ALA A 619 13.93 21.04 9.93
N ILE A 620 13.21 20.02 10.42
CA ILE A 620 12.08 19.43 9.71
C ILE A 620 10.77 19.86 10.37
N PHE A 621 9.76 20.08 9.55
CA PHE A 621 8.51 20.71 9.92
C PHE A 621 7.30 19.83 9.60
N TRP A 622 6.22 20.08 10.33
CA TRP A 622 4.91 19.49 10.12
C TRP A 622 3.85 20.56 10.28
N LEU A 623 3.09 20.82 9.21
CA LEU A 623 1.99 21.78 9.21
C LEU A 623 0.68 21.04 9.42
N ARG A 624 -0.02 21.38 10.50
CA ARG A 624 -1.34 20.84 10.81
C ARG A 624 -2.44 21.77 10.38
N ASN A 625 -3.52 21.24 9.82
CA ASN A 625 -4.78 21.97 9.70
C ASN A 625 -5.69 21.57 10.88
N LEU A 626 -5.96 22.52 11.76
CA LEU A 626 -6.79 22.31 12.95
C LEU A 626 -8.30 22.44 12.65
N THR A 627 -8.65 22.91 11.44
CA THR A 627 -10.03 23.07 11.00
C THR A 627 -10.56 21.81 10.29
N LYS A 628 -9.81 21.27 9.32
CA LYS A 628 -10.26 20.15 8.47
C LYS A 628 -9.14 19.32 7.85
N GLY A 629 -9.53 18.15 7.33
CA GLY A 629 -8.64 17.22 6.64
C GLY A 629 -7.73 16.43 7.58
N GLN A 630 -7.06 15.41 7.03
CA GLN A 630 -6.13 14.57 7.81
C GLN A 630 -4.82 14.29 7.08
N GLU A 631 -4.73 14.61 5.79
CA GLU A 631 -3.52 14.39 5.00
C GLU A 631 -2.48 15.46 5.31
N GLU A 632 -1.41 15.05 5.98
CA GLU A 632 -0.34 15.93 6.42
C GLU A 632 0.99 15.18 6.28
N GLN A 633 2.04 15.88 5.87
CA GLN A 633 3.36 15.28 5.65
C GLN A 633 4.47 16.23 6.12
N ILE A 634 5.60 15.65 6.51
CA ILE A 634 6.79 16.38 6.91
C ILE A 634 7.51 17.00 5.71
N PHE A 635 8.12 18.15 5.94
CA PHE A 635 8.88 18.90 4.94
C PHE A 635 10.02 19.67 5.60
N PHE A 636 10.99 20.11 4.81
CA PHE A 636 12.04 21.03 5.24
C PHE A 636 12.06 22.25 4.33
N ILE A 637 12.82 23.27 4.71
CA ILE A 637 12.99 24.48 3.91
C ILE A 637 14.32 24.43 3.18
N LYS A 638 14.29 24.58 1.85
CA LYS A 638 15.47 24.74 1.00
C LYS A 638 15.30 26.05 0.23
N GLU A 639 16.19 27.01 0.47
CA GLU A 639 16.15 28.34 -0.18
C GLU A 639 14.80 29.06 0.01
N GLY A 640 14.25 29.04 1.23
CA GLY A 640 12.95 29.66 1.56
C GLY A 640 11.72 28.92 1.01
N LYS A 641 11.89 27.79 0.31
CA LYS A 641 10.80 26.99 -0.27
C LYS A 641 10.53 25.72 0.52
N GLN A 642 9.25 25.38 0.64
CA GLN A 642 8.77 24.11 1.19
C GLN A 642 9.16 22.94 0.27
N VAL A 643 9.91 21.97 0.79
CA VAL A 643 10.28 20.71 0.11
C VAL A 643 9.82 19.53 0.96
N PHE A 644 8.90 18.70 0.44
CA PHE A 644 8.38 17.57 1.20
C PHE A 644 9.39 16.43 1.27
N SER A 645 9.29 15.60 2.32
CA SER A 645 10.17 14.43 2.48
C SER A 645 10.11 13.45 1.32
N CYS A 646 8.98 13.37 0.60
CA CYS A 646 8.79 12.58 -0.63
C CYS A 646 9.63 13.04 -1.82
N ASP A 647 10.09 14.29 -1.80
CA ASP A 647 10.83 14.91 -2.91
C ASP A 647 12.36 14.85 -2.70
N ILE A 648 12.82 14.25 -1.61
CA ILE A 648 14.25 14.10 -1.30
C ILE A 648 14.92 13.17 -2.32
N ASN A 649 16.06 13.61 -2.84
CA ASN A 649 16.88 12.84 -3.78
C ASN A 649 18.38 13.18 -3.67
N PHE A 650 18.91 13.23 -2.44
CA PHE A 650 20.29 13.65 -2.19
C PHE A 650 21.30 12.72 -2.87
N SER A 651 20.98 11.43 -2.98
CA SER A 651 21.85 10.48 -3.66
C SER A 651 22.04 10.77 -5.16
N LYS A 652 21.10 11.44 -5.82
CA LYS A 652 21.25 11.88 -7.23
C LYS A 652 21.98 13.21 -7.36
N GLU A 653 21.80 14.14 -6.41
CA GLU A 653 22.50 15.44 -6.41
C GLU A 653 24.03 15.27 -6.22
N ASN A 654 24.48 14.23 -5.49
CA ASN A 654 25.91 13.94 -5.30
C ASN A 654 26.56 13.09 -6.42
N ALA A 655 25.77 12.60 -7.38
CA ALA A 655 26.26 11.76 -8.50
C ALA A 655 26.50 12.56 -9.80
N SER A 656 26.11 13.84 -9.82
CA SER A 656 26.49 14.85 -10.81
C SER A 656 27.72 15.63 -10.32
#